data_AF-A0A0D9VKS8-F1
#
_entry.id   AF-A0A0D9VKS8-F1
#
_cell.length_a   1.000
_cell.length_b   1.000
_cell.length_c   1.000
_cell.angle_alpha   90.00
_cell.angle_beta   90.00
_cell.angle_gamma   90.00
#
_symmetry.space_group_name_H-M   'P 1'
#
loop_
_entity.id
_entity.type
_entity.pdbx_description
1 polymer ?
#
loop_
_entity_poly.entity_id
_entity_poly.type
_entity_poly.pdbx_seq_one_letter_code
_entity_poly.pdbx_strand_id
1 'polypeptide(L)'
;MRMVDRVRALCQQQPSATRPRPQPIRCTRTRARSRRGQNLLREAYLLLKLRFFLARARASPNTMERVHHTHNPIILQLQRRLIFPRVSSRSQPLHTRGVLYFSRGRGGAVPIQRARARLGFVHPGGYKRCLRLALGLKKTARRPSVRHAARGRSRLRSTRSSSSSSLALDTQQAEAINHMRAAAAAQGQRPHAKGTTPSSSGPRAMRARAAAALLLLLLVAVGVGASVAEAKAQHGHNYEDALRKSLLYFEAQRSGRLPHSQRVSWRDHSGLTDGLEQGVDLVGGYYDAGDHVKFGLPMAFTVTMLSWSMIEYGEDVEAAGELAHALESIKWGTDYFIKAHTKPDELWAEVGDGDTDHYCWQRPEDMTTSRQAYKVDRERPGSDVAGETAAAMAAASIVFRKSNPHYAHLLLHHAQQLFEFADKYRGKYDSSIAEVKSYYASVSGYKDELLWAALWLHRATGKTQYLDYVVDKADCFGGTGWAITEFSWDVKYAGVQILAARLLSRGEHEARHRSTLEQYRAKAEHYVCGCLGRNAAGGADANVERSPGGMLYVRQWNNMQYVTNAAFLLAAYADYMRDAGVETVSCAGGETADAREVAALARAQVDYVLGTNPRGISYLVGYGAKYPNRVHHRAASIVPYKHSKEFIGCTQGFDHWFGRRSSNPNVLVGAIVGGPDRRDRFRDNRENYMQTEACTYNTAPMVGVFAKLNRMAREEREQEEVAAPARSTATLTAADV
;
A
#
# COMPACT_ATOMS: atom_id res chain seq x y z
N MET A 1 4.50 -13.57 -79.75
CA MET A 1 3.51 -14.43 -80.45
C MET A 1 3.99 -15.87 -80.38
N ARG A 2 3.30 -16.74 -79.58
CA ARG A 2 3.49 -18.21 -79.43
C ARG A 2 4.89 -18.69 -78.91
N MET A 3 5.11 -19.66 -78.00
CA MET A 3 4.43 -20.88 -77.48
C MET A 3 5.06 -22.20 -78.02
N VAL A 4 4.98 -23.29 -77.24
CA VAL A 4 5.23 -24.74 -77.58
C VAL A 4 6.71 -25.20 -77.50
N ASP A 5 7.11 -26.45 -77.16
CA ASP A 5 6.77 -27.52 -76.17
C ASP A 5 7.74 -28.70 -76.41
N ARG A 6 7.87 -29.70 -75.51
CA ARG A 6 8.27 -31.10 -75.86
C ARG A 6 7.54 -32.17 -75.00
N VAL A 7 7.45 -33.40 -75.53
CA VAL A 7 6.27 -34.29 -75.41
C VAL A 7 6.64 -35.80 -75.47
N ARG A 8 5.73 -36.68 -74.97
CA ARG A 8 5.56 -38.17 -75.15
C ARG A 8 6.45 -39.13 -74.32
N ALA A 9 6.06 -40.40 -74.06
CA ALA A 9 4.76 -41.11 -73.91
C ALA A 9 4.97 -42.65 -73.70
N LEU A 10 3.95 -43.41 -73.26
CA LEU A 10 3.44 -44.66 -73.89
C LEU A 10 2.22 -45.26 -73.15
N CYS A 11 1.44 -46.15 -73.78
CA CYS A 11 0.09 -46.57 -73.36
C CYS A 11 -0.37 -47.93 -73.98
N GLN A 12 -1.45 -48.55 -73.42
CA GLN A 12 -2.25 -49.76 -73.79
C GLN A 12 -2.22 -50.87 -72.70
N GLN A 13 -3.28 -51.62 -72.33
CA GLN A 13 -4.69 -51.76 -72.78
C GLN A 13 -5.64 -51.99 -71.55
N GLN A 14 -6.97 -52.10 -71.74
CA GLN A 14 -8.03 -52.14 -70.68
C GLN A 14 -8.89 -53.45 -70.78
N PRO A 15 -9.79 -53.80 -69.80
CA PRO A 15 -11.19 -53.32 -69.91
C PRO A 15 -12.08 -53.26 -68.63
N SER A 16 -13.22 -52.55 -68.78
CA SER A 16 -14.55 -52.79 -68.18
C SER A 16 -15.02 -52.14 -66.85
N ALA A 17 -16.35 -51.90 -66.82
CA ALA A 17 -17.27 -51.65 -65.69
C ALA A 17 -17.36 -50.26 -64.98
N THR A 18 -18.27 -49.43 -65.52
CA THR A 18 -19.32 -48.64 -64.82
C THR A 18 -19.08 -47.25 -64.18
N ARG A 19 -19.80 -46.29 -64.80
CA ARG A 19 -20.54 -45.11 -64.28
C ARG A 19 -19.82 -43.76 -64.07
N PRO A 20 -20.56 -42.63 -64.20
CA PRO A 20 -19.99 -41.39 -64.73
C PRO A 20 -19.67 -40.29 -63.69
N ARG A 21 -18.85 -39.34 -64.16
CA ARG A 21 -18.46 -38.04 -63.58
C ARG A 21 -19.57 -36.96 -63.76
N PRO A 22 -19.38 -35.68 -63.32
CA PRO A 22 -18.85 -35.17 -62.03
C PRO A 22 -19.59 -33.92 -61.45
N GLN A 23 -19.12 -33.44 -60.29
CA GLN A 23 -19.35 -32.10 -59.67
C GLN A 23 -20.71 -31.86 -58.94
N PRO A 24 -20.88 -30.77 -58.15
CA PRO A 24 -20.34 -30.70 -56.79
C PRO A 24 -21.36 -30.19 -55.74
N ILE A 25 -21.65 -30.93 -54.66
CA ILE A 25 -22.66 -30.51 -53.66
C ILE A 25 -22.18 -30.70 -52.20
N ARG A 26 -22.59 -29.75 -51.36
CA ARG A 26 -22.50 -29.68 -49.89
C ARG A 26 -23.01 -30.95 -49.16
N CYS A 27 -22.48 -31.17 -47.94
CA CYS A 27 -23.25 -31.55 -46.74
C CYS A 27 -22.56 -30.90 -45.53
N THR A 28 -23.16 -30.17 -44.57
CA THR A 28 -24.30 -30.40 -43.64
C THR A 28 -24.16 -31.54 -42.63
N ARG A 29 -24.12 -31.15 -41.34
CA ARG A 29 -24.33 -31.86 -40.05
C ARG A 29 -24.84 -33.31 -40.12
N THR A 30 -24.32 -34.24 -39.30
CA THR A 30 -24.74 -34.49 -37.89
C THR A 30 -23.83 -35.59 -37.26
N ARG A 31 -23.69 -35.85 -35.93
CA ARG A 31 -23.92 -35.13 -34.65
C ARG A 31 -23.22 -35.92 -33.50
N ALA A 32 -22.90 -35.21 -32.41
CA ALA A 32 -22.92 -35.67 -31.00
C ALA A 32 -21.79 -36.52 -30.36
N ARG A 33 -21.62 -36.25 -29.05
CA ARG A 33 -20.81 -36.90 -27.98
C ARG A 33 -19.28 -36.63 -28.02
N SER A 34 -18.63 -36.19 -26.93
CA SER A 34 -19.18 -35.81 -25.61
C SER A 34 -18.46 -34.61 -24.94
N ARG A 35 -19.25 -33.68 -24.39
CA ARG A 35 -18.85 -32.82 -23.27
C ARG A 35 -19.26 -33.51 -21.96
N ARG A 36 -18.55 -34.58 -21.58
CA ARG A 36 -18.67 -35.29 -20.29
C ARG A 36 -17.29 -35.74 -19.79
N GLY A 37 -16.32 -34.82 -19.74
CA GLY A 37 -14.96 -35.07 -19.24
C GLY A 37 -14.50 -34.09 -18.16
N GLN A 38 -14.89 -32.81 -18.23
CA GLN A 38 -14.32 -31.76 -17.38
C GLN A 38 -15.21 -31.32 -16.20
N ASN A 39 -16.53 -31.57 -16.24
CA ASN A 39 -17.39 -31.31 -15.08
C ASN A 39 -17.32 -32.43 -14.02
N LEU A 40 -17.07 -33.68 -14.43
CA LEU A 40 -16.93 -34.82 -13.50
C LEU A 40 -15.74 -34.67 -12.55
N LEU A 41 -14.64 -34.04 -12.99
CA LEU A 41 -13.48 -33.77 -12.13
C LEU A 41 -13.74 -32.66 -11.09
N ARG A 42 -14.55 -31.64 -11.44
CA ARG A 42 -14.97 -30.60 -10.47
C ARG A 42 -16.00 -31.13 -9.48
N GLU A 43 -16.98 -31.92 -9.93
CA GLU A 43 -17.97 -32.54 -9.04
C GLU A 43 -17.35 -33.61 -8.12
N ALA A 44 -16.41 -34.43 -8.63
CA ALA A 44 -15.69 -35.40 -7.80
C ALA A 44 -14.84 -34.71 -6.71
N TYR A 45 -14.20 -33.58 -7.02
CA TYR A 45 -13.42 -32.81 -6.04
C TYR A 45 -14.31 -32.17 -4.95
N LEU A 46 -15.47 -31.61 -5.33
CA LEU A 46 -16.45 -31.12 -4.36
C LEU A 46 -17.06 -32.26 -3.52
N LEU A 47 -17.39 -33.41 -4.11
CA LEU A 47 -17.90 -34.57 -3.40
C LEU A 47 -16.87 -35.19 -2.44
N LEU A 48 -15.58 -35.15 -2.76
CA LEU A 48 -14.52 -35.53 -1.82
C LEU A 48 -14.46 -34.57 -0.63
N LYS A 49 -14.47 -33.25 -0.87
CA LYS A 49 -14.50 -32.25 0.22
C LYS A 49 -15.75 -32.37 1.09
N LEU A 50 -16.93 -32.58 0.49
CA LEU A 50 -18.19 -32.75 1.23
C LEU A 50 -18.21 -34.05 2.05
N ARG A 51 -17.66 -35.16 1.53
CA ARG A 51 -17.51 -36.41 2.29
C ARG A 51 -16.54 -36.27 3.46
N PHE A 52 -15.43 -35.55 3.28
CA PHE A 52 -14.49 -35.25 4.39
C PHE A 52 -15.15 -34.39 5.49
N PHE A 53 -15.97 -33.41 5.10
CA PHE A 53 -16.68 -32.54 6.04
C PHE A 53 -17.80 -33.29 6.80
N LEU A 54 -18.57 -34.13 6.10
CA LEU A 54 -19.63 -34.95 6.70
C LEU A 54 -19.10 -36.09 7.58
N ALA A 55 -17.91 -36.63 7.28
CA ALA A 55 -17.23 -37.59 8.15
C ALA A 55 -16.85 -36.97 9.51
N ARG A 56 -16.47 -35.69 9.53
CA ARG A 56 -16.13 -34.95 10.75
C ARG A 56 -17.36 -34.52 11.56
N ALA A 57 -18.54 -34.47 10.94
CA ALA A 57 -19.82 -34.09 11.57
C ALA A 57 -20.58 -35.25 12.24
N ARG A 58 -20.03 -36.47 12.26
CA ARG A 58 -20.67 -37.67 12.87
C ARG A 58 -19.83 -38.43 13.90
N ALA A 59 -18.64 -37.93 14.25
CA ALA A 59 -17.82 -38.54 15.29
C ALA A 59 -18.10 -37.91 16.67
N SER A 60 -18.73 -38.68 17.57
CA SER A 60 -18.84 -38.34 18.99
C SER A 60 -17.53 -38.68 19.72
N PRO A 61 -17.06 -37.89 20.70
CA PRO A 61 -15.78 -38.12 21.36
C PRO A 61 -15.89 -39.23 22.41
N ASN A 62 -15.67 -40.48 22.02
CA ASN A 62 -15.21 -41.58 22.88
C ASN A 62 -14.94 -42.86 22.06
N THR A 63 -13.68 -43.10 21.67
CA THR A 63 -12.98 -44.41 21.62
C THR A 63 -11.66 -44.24 20.88
N MET A 64 -10.54 -44.23 21.61
CA MET A 64 -9.22 -44.53 21.02
C MET A 64 -8.30 -45.14 22.08
N GLU A 65 -8.42 -46.46 22.26
CA GLU A 65 -7.44 -47.25 23.00
C GLU A 65 -7.26 -48.60 22.27
N ARG A 66 -6.00 -49.01 22.04
CA ARG A 66 -5.54 -50.27 21.39
C ARG A 66 -5.93 -50.38 19.90
N VAL A 67 -4.99 -50.50 18.97
CA VAL A 67 -4.11 -51.68 18.81
C VAL A 67 -2.64 -51.30 18.65
N HIS A 68 -1.76 -52.07 19.30
CA HIS A 68 -0.30 -52.02 19.18
C HIS A 68 0.22 -53.31 18.53
N HIS A 69 1.37 -53.23 17.85
CA HIS A 69 2.25 -54.33 17.40
C HIS A 69 1.81 -55.30 16.28
N THR A 70 2.51 -55.21 15.15
CA THR A 70 3.20 -56.33 14.46
C THR A 70 4.59 -55.87 13.97
N HIS A 71 5.48 -56.80 13.60
CA HIS A 71 6.95 -56.63 13.69
C HIS A 71 7.73 -56.31 12.38
N ASN A 72 8.97 -55.85 12.60
CA ASN A 72 10.13 -55.54 11.72
C ASN A 72 10.85 -56.84 11.21
N PRO A 73 12.13 -56.88 10.70
CA PRO A 73 13.01 -55.93 9.98
C PRO A 73 13.76 -56.55 8.76
N ILE A 74 14.68 -55.80 8.10
CA ILE A 74 15.92 -56.23 7.36
C ILE A 74 16.50 -55.00 6.61
N ILE A 75 17.80 -54.62 6.58
CA ILE A 75 19.09 -55.08 7.19
C ILE A 75 19.83 -53.84 7.79
N LEU A 76 20.73 -54.05 8.75
CA LEU A 76 21.83 -53.12 9.12
C LEU A 76 23.16 -53.90 9.15
N GLN A 77 24.16 -53.49 8.37
CA GLN A 77 25.59 -53.92 8.43
C GLN A 77 26.43 -52.80 7.77
N LEU A 78 27.63 -52.42 8.20
CA LEU A 78 28.53 -52.88 9.27
C LEU A 78 29.40 -51.67 9.71
N GLN A 79 30.01 -51.69 10.90
CA GLN A 79 30.96 -50.65 11.33
C GLN A 79 32.24 -51.25 11.95
N ARG A 80 33.38 -50.56 11.72
CA ARG A 80 34.73 -50.66 12.36
C ARG A 80 35.77 -51.68 11.82
N ARG A 81 36.90 -51.13 11.35
CA ARG A 81 38.28 -51.29 11.91
C ARG A 81 39.02 -49.94 11.72
N LEU A 82 39.57 -49.30 12.78
CA LEU A 82 41.01 -49.21 13.18
C LEU A 82 41.90 -48.38 12.19
N ILE A 83 42.83 -47.47 12.60
CA ILE A 83 43.40 -47.15 13.93
C ILE A 83 43.85 -45.66 14.13
N PHE A 84 44.92 -45.39 14.87
CA PHE A 84 45.51 -44.12 15.40
C PHE A 84 46.84 -43.70 14.66
N PRO A 85 47.55 -42.56 14.94
CA PRO A 85 47.65 -41.84 16.23
C PRO A 85 47.64 -40.29 16.29
N ARG A 86 47.62 -39.81 17.55
CA ARG A 86 47.63 -38.42 18.05
C ARG A 86 49.03 -37.80 18.12
N VAL A 87 49.10 -36.47 18.20
CA VAL A 87 50.07 -35.71 19.01
C VAL A 87 49.32 -34.69 19.90
N SER A 88 49.93 -34.23 21.00
CA SER A 88 49.26 -33.56 22.14
C SER A 88 50.00 -32.30 22.62
N SER A 89 49.26 -31.21 22.88
CA SER A 89 49.48 -30.19 23.95
C SER A 89 48.41 -29.08 23.79
N ARG A 90 47.58 -28.66 24.77
CA ARG A 90 47.73 -28.07 26.13
C ARG A 90 48.21 -26.60 26.17
N SER A 91 47.61 -25.85 27.14
CA SER A 91 47.88 -24.47 27.62
C SER A 91 47.73 -23.32 26.61
N GLN A 92 46.65 -22.52 26.60
CA GLN A 92 46.28 -21.39 27.50
C GLN A 92 47.26 -20.17 27.54
N PRO A 93 46.75 -18.94 27.78
CA PRO A 93 47.17 -17.74 27.05
C PRO A 93 48.03 -16.76 27.85
N LEU A 94 48.57 -15.72 27.18
CA LEU A 94 49.01 -14.48 27.83
C LEU A 94 48.98 -13.26 26.90
N HIS A 95 48.76 -12.08 27.48
CA HIS A 95 48.80 -10.76 26.85
C HIS A 95 50.18 -10.40 26.28
N THR A 96 50.25 -9.53 25.25
CA THR A 96 50.61 -8.10 25.44
C THR A 96 50.57 -7.24 24.16
N ARG A 97 50.59 -5.93 24.39
CA ARG A 97 50.53 -4.78 23.48
C ARG A 97 51.60 -4.78 22.36
N GLY A 98 51.29 -4.11 21.25
CA GLY A 98 52.29 -3.64 20.26
C GLY A 98 51.69 -2.64 19.27
N VAL A 99 52.14 -1.38 19.33
CA VAL A 99 51.73 -0.27 18.45
C VAL A 99 52.96 0.22 17.69
N LEU A 100 52.88 0.45 16.37
CA LEU A 100 53.46 1.59 15.62
C LEU A 100 53.54 1.37 14.09
N TYR A 101 52.96 2.33 13.35
CA TYR A 101 53.46 3.03 12.14
C TYR A 101 54.53 2.43 11.22
N PHE A 102 54.30 2.57 9.90
CA PHE A 102 55.07 3.31 8.85
C PHE A 102 54.46 2.93 7.47
N SER A 103 54.59 3.61 6.33
CA SER A 103 54.67 5.02 5.89
C SER A 103 54.94 4.99 4.37
N ARG A 104 54.14 5.73 3.58
CA ARG A 104 54.37 6.34 2.24
C ARG A 104 55.52 5.90 1.28
N GLY A 105 55.12 5.74 0.01
CA GLY A 105 55.82 6.17 -1.23
C GLY A 105 54.87 5.94 -2.43
N ARG A 106 54.43 6.91 -3.26
CA ARG A 106 55.16 7.74 -4.26
C ARG A 106 56.17 6.93 -5.09
N GLY A 107 56.13 6.89 -6.43
CA GLY A 107 55.25 7.50 -7.45
C GLY A 107 55.93 7.39 -8.83
N GLY A 108 55.28 7.83 -9.93
CA GLY A 108 55.92 7.91 -11.26
C GLY A 108 55.05 7.40 -12.42
N ALA A 109 55.24 7.94 -13.62
CA ALA A 109 54.35 7.74 -14.78
C ALA A 109 55.14 7.58 -16.11
N VAL A 110 54.42 7.73 -17.24
CA VAL A 110 54.87 7.86 -18.65
C VAL A 110 55.29 6.54 -19.38
N PRO A 111 55.36 6.48 -20.75
CA PRO A 111 54.35 5.73 -21.53
C PRO A 111 54.94 4.79 -22.63
N ILE A 112 54.10 4.21 -23.52
CA ILE A 112 54.49 3.75 -24.88
C ILE A 112 53.29 3.78 -25.86
N GLN A 113 53.57 3.93 -27.17
CA GLN A 113 52.58 4.19 -28.24
C GLN A 113 52.33 3.01 -29.21
N ARG A 114 51.11 2.99 -29.78
CA ARG A 114 50.71 2.70 -31.18
C ARG A 114 51.37 1.55 -31.99
N ALA A 115 50.53 0.61 -32.42
CA ALA A 115 50.58 -0.10 -33.71
C ALA A 115 49.25 0.09 -34.49
N ARG A 116 49.17 -0.15 -35.82
CA ARG A 116 48.10 0.46 -36.67
C ARG A 116 47.81 -0.21 -38.04
N ALA A 117 46.87 -1.17 -38.14
CA ALA A 117 46.29 -1.68 -39.41
C ALA A 117 44.77 -1.98 -39.22
N ARG A 118 43.77 -1.58 -40.03
CA ARG A 118 43.50 -1.40 -41.49
C ARG A 118 43.07 -2.67 -42.27
N LEU A 119 41.75 -2.75 -42.55
CA LEU A 119 40.98 -3.34 -43.69
C LEU A 119 39.51 -3.54 -43.19
N GLY A 120 38.40 -3.38 -43.92
CA GLY A 120 38.15 -2.79 -45.24
C GLY A 120 36.80 -3.23 -45.87
N PHE A 121 35.76 -2.36 -45.86
CA PHE A 121 34.45 -2.46 -46.59
C PHE A 121 33.56 -3.72 -46.34
N VAL A 122 32.21 -3.70 -46.34
CA VAL A 122 31.24 -3.22 -47.35
C VAL A 122 29.87 -2.89 -46.69
N HIS A 123 29.10 -1.98 -47.29
CA HIS A 123 27.71 -1.60 -46.93
C HIS A 123 26.68 -2.26 -47.86
N PRO A 124 25.39 -2.33 -47.46
CA PRO A 124 24.34 -1.87 -48.39
C PRO A 124 23.40 -0.83 -47.74
N GLY A 125 22.78 0.02 -48.57
CA GLY A 125 21.57 0.80 -48.23
C GLY A 125 20.30 0.04 -48.65
N GLY A 126 19.08 0.61 -48.65
CA GLY A 126 18.65 1.96 -48.30
C GLY A 126 17.48 2.43 -49.19
N TYR A 127 16.39 2.93 -48.61
CA TYR A 127 15.24 3.59 -49.26
C TYR A 127 14.54 4.45 -48.20
N LYS A 128 13.91 5.61 -48.45
CA LYS A 128 14.06 6.76 -49.37
C LYS A 128 12.99 7.77 -48.88
N ARG A 129 13.21 9.08 -49.06
CA ARG A 129 12.36 10.17 -48.54
C ARG A 129 11.07 10.37 -49.34
N CYS A 130 10.09 11.07 -48.74
CA CYS A 130 9.29 12.10 -49.42
C CYS A 130 9.16 13.36 -48.56
N LEU A 131 9.40 14.54 -49.16
CA LEU A 131 9.19 15.88 -48.60
C LEU A 131 9.09 16.90 -49.76
N ARG A 132 8.23 17.93 -49.62
CA ARG A 132 8.02 19.20 -50.39
C ARG A 132 6.51 19.41 -50.64
N LEU A 133 5.89 20.60 -50.75
CA LEU A 133 6.18 22.04 -50.50
C LEU A 133 4.77 22.70 -50.42
N ALA A 134 4.40 23.50 -49.40
CA ALA A 134 4.60 24.95 -49.21
C ALA A 134 3.55 25.92 -49.84
N LEU A 135 3.08 26.87 -49.00
CA LEU A 135 2.64 28.26 -49.25
C LEU A 135 1.40 28.56 -50.13
N GLY A 136 0.50 29.46 -49.67
CA GLY A 136 -0.55 30.03 -50.52
C GLY A 136 -1.71 30.87 -49.90
N LEU A 137 -1.40 32.03 -49.29
CA LEU A 137 -2.22 33.28 -49.26
C LEU A 137 -3.76 33.29 -48.97
N LYS A 138 -4.12 34.05 -47.91
CA LYS A 138 -5.18 35.09 -47.80
C LYS A 138 -6.47 34.98 -48.63
N LYS A 139 -7.65 35.00 -47.97
CA LYS A 139 -8.57 36.19 -47.95
C LYS A 139 -9.81 36.08 -47.04
N THR A 140 -9.97 37.09 -46.18
CA THR A 140 -11.22 37.81 -45.77
C THR A 140 -12.53 37.07 -45.44
N ALA A 141 -12.84 37.04 -44.14
CA ALA A 141 -14.03 37.65 -43.49
C ALA A 141 -15.44 37.55 -44.13
N ARG A 142 -16.39 37.00 -43.36
CA ARG A 142 -17.64 37.70 -42.92
C ARG A 142 -18.40 36.93 -41.81
N ARG A 143 -18.64 37.59 -40.66
CA ARG A 143 -19.83 37.40 -39.79
C ARG A 143 -21.00 38.17 -40.45
N PRO A 144 -22.31 37.88 -40.22
CA PRO A 144 -23.03 37.83 -38.92
C PRO A 144 -23.73 36.47 -38.64
N SER A 145 -24.21 36.10 -37.44
CA SER A 145 -25.27 36.68 -36.57
C SER A 145 -26.67 36.69 -37.25
N VAL A 146 -27.81 36.35 -36.62
CA VAL A 146 -28.15 36.14 -35.20
C VAL A 146 -29.57 35.53 -35.06
N ARG A 147 -29.94 34.97 -33.88
CA ARG A 147 -31.32 34.63 -33.41
C ARG A 147 -32.10 33.56 -34.21
N HIS A 148 -33.19 32.94 -33.73
CA HIS A 148 -33.68 32.45 -32.42
C HIS A 148 -35.16 32.04 -32.67
N ALA A 149 -35.75 31.28 -31.74
CA ALA A 149 -37.16 30.86 -31.69
C ALA A 149 -37.65 29.86 -32.78
N ALA A 150 -38.64 28.99 -32.56
CA ALA A 150 -39.12 28.17 -31.43
C ALA A 150 -40.56 27.69 -31.73
N ARG A 151 -40.98 26.59 -31.07
CA ARG A 151 -42.36 26.07 -30.87
C ARG A 151 -43.02 25.21 -31.97
N GLY A 152 -43.84 24.27 -31.49
CA GLY A 152 -44.78 23.41 -32.25
C GLY A 152 -44.45 21.91 -32.10
N ARG A 153 -44.88 21.21 -31.03
CA ARG A 153 -46.15 20.44 -30.94
C ARG A 153 -46.47 19.71 -32.25
N SER A 154 -46.63 18.38 -32.29
CA SER A 154 -47.63 17.64 -31.51
C SER A 154 -47.29 16.15 -31.29
N ARG A 155 -48.19 15.42 -30.59
CA ARG A 155 -48.04 14.01 -30.19
C ARG A 155 -48.45 13.05 -31.31
N LEU A 156 -47.79 11.89 -31.38
CA LEU A 156 -48.40 10.63 -31.81
C LEU A 156 -47.86 9.46 -30.98
N ARG A 157 -48.63 8.38 -30.91
CA ARG A 157 -48.61 7.34 -29.86
C ARG A 157 -48.38 5.96 -30.51
N SER A 158 -47.78 5.01 -29.80
CA SER A 158 -47.54 3.62 -30.24
C SER A 158 -46.53 3.47 -31.41
N THR A 159 -45.70 2.43 -31.52
CA THR A 159 -45.43 1.24 -30.69
C THR A 159 -43.90 1.04 -30.58
N ARG A 160 -43.39 0.46 -29.49
CA ARG A 160 -41.99 -0.02 -29.43
C ARG A 160 -41.96 -1.55 -29.44
N SER A 161 -41.56 -2.13 -30.56
CA SER A 161 -40.96 -3.46 -30.60
C SER A 161 -39.47 -3.32 -30.30
N SER A 162 -38.99 -3.97 -29.25
CA SER A 162 -37.56 -4.06 -28.93
C SER A 162 -37.12 -5.52 -29.01
N SER A 163 -36.50 -5.89 -30.13
CA SER A 163 -35.71 -7.11 -30.23
C SER A 163 -34.46 -7.00 -29.35
N SER A 164 -34.09 -8.12 -28.75
CA SER A 164 -33.06 -8.22 -27.72
C SER A 164 -31.66 -8.47 -28.29
N SER A 165 -30.63 -8.01 -27.56
CA SER A 165 -29.25 -8.50 -27.71
C SER A 165 -28.45 -8.27 -26.42
N SER A 166 -28.20 -9.35 -25.65
CA SER A 166 -26.98 -9.64 -24.85
C SER A 166 -26.51 -8.65 -23.74
N LEU A 167 -25.99 -9.03 -22.55
CA LEU A 167 -25.87 -10.27 -21.76
C LEU A 167 -26.26 -9.91 -20.29
N ALA A 168 -26.74 -10.75 -19.38
CA ALA A 168 -26.60 -12.19 -19.13
C ALA A 168 -25.27 -12.65 -18.49
N LEU A 169 -25.01 -12.23 -17.24
CA LEU A 169 -24.27 -13.02 -16.23
C LEU A 169 -24.37 -12.37 -14.83
N ASP A 170 -25.47 -12.61 -14.11
CA ASP A 170 -25.57 -12.28 -12.69
C ASP A 170 -26.62 -13.17 -11.98
N THR A 171 -26.19 -14.36 -11.52
CA THR A 171 -27.02 -15.30 -10.75
C THR A 171 -26.15 -16.26 -9.92
N GLN A 172 -25.60 -15.79 -8.79
CA GLN A 172 -25.15 -16.70 -7.73
C GLN A 172 -25.20 -16.12 -6.31
N GLN A 173 -26.27 -15.40 -5.96
CA GLN A 173 -26.48 -14.88 -4.61
C GLN A 173 -27.96 -14.88 -4.18
N ALA A 174 -28.58 -16.08 -4.12
CA ALA A 174 -29.98 -16.24 -3.72
C ALA A 174 -30.28 -17.56 -2.99
N GLU A 175 -29.37 -18.03 -2.11
CA GLU A 175 -29.62 -19.28 -1.35
C GLU A 175 -28.91 -19.30 0.03
N ALA A 176 -29.21 -18.30 0.88
CA ALA A 176 -28.71 -18.24 2.27
C ALA A 176 -29.70 -17.60 3.27
N ILE A 177 -30.99 -17.57 2.96
CA ILE A 177 -32.05 -17.05 3.85
C ILE A 177 -33.20 -18.07 3.93
N ASN A 178 -32.96 -19.22 4.59
CA ASN A 178 -34.04 -20.11 5.03
C ASN A 178 -33.67 -21.16 6.12
N HIS A 179 -32.59 -20.94 6.89
CA HIS A 179 -32.22 -21.80 8.02
C HIS A 179 -31.87 -21.02 9.30
N MET A 180 -32.84 -20.28 9.86
CA MET A 180 -32.85 -19.89 11.28
C MET A 180 -34.27 -19.52 11.77
N ARG A 181 -35.19 -20.49 11.70
CA ARG A 181 -36.53 -20.43 12.34
C ARG A 181 -36.95 -21.80 12.91
N ALA A 182 -36.19 -22.33 13.89
CA ALA A 182 -36.60 -23.48 14.71
C ALA A 182 -35.68 -23.68 15.94
N ALA A 183 -35.81 -22.84 16.99
CA ALA A 183 -35.22 -23.12 18.32
C ALA A 183 -35.72 -22.15 19.43
N ALA A 184 -37.02 -22.12 19.72
CA ALA A 184 -37.56 -21.51 20.96
C ALA A 184 -39.05 -21.88 21.15
N ALA A 185 -39.34 -23.10 21.61
CA ALA A 185 -40.70 -23.52 21.94
C ALA A 185 -40.72 -24.59 23.06
N ALA A 186 -40.63 -24.15 24.31
CA ALA A 186 -40.98 -24.97 25.47
C ALA A 186 -41.28 -24.06 26.69
N GLN A 187 -42.41 -24.35 27.38
CA GLN A 187 -42.83 -23.80 28.69
C GLN A 187 -43.19 -22.29 28.69
N GLY A 188 -44.26 -21.83 29.38
CA GLY A 188 -45.28 -22.53 30.16
C GLY A 188 -46.50 -21.62 30.42
N GLN A 189 -47.63 -22.21 30.83
CA GLN A 189 -48.94 -21.53 30.91
C GLN A 189 -49.22 -20.77 32.23
N ARG A 190 -50.11 -19.75 32.12
CA ARG A 190 -51.17 -19.25 33.06
C ARG A 190 -50.77 -18.27 34.19
N PRO A 191 -51.74 -17.50 34.78
CA PRO A 191 -53.00 -16.94 34.22
C PRO A 191 -53.28 -15.46 34.63
N HIS A 192 -54.46 -14.95 34.25
CA HIS A 192 -55.05 -13.64 34.55
C HIS A 192 -54.96 -13.12 36.00
N ALA A 193 -54.91 -11.78 36.14
CA ALA A 193 -55.46 -11.04 37.27
C ALA A 193 -56.34 -9.87 36.78
N LYS A 194 -57.35 -9.48 37.58
CA LYS A 194 -58.41 -8.51 37.22
C LYS A 194 -57.97 -7.06 37.43
N GLY A 195 -58.56 -6.14 36.67
CA GLY A 195 -58.38 -4.70 36.87
C GLY A 195 -59.26 -4.13 37.99
N THR A 196 -58.90 -2.93 38.44
CA THR A 196 -59.76 -1.99 39.18
C THR A 196 -59.41 -0.56 38.76
N THR A 197 -60.41 0.27 38.53
CA THR A 197 -60.25 1.74 38.43
C THR A 197 -60.42 2.35 39.81
N PRO A 198 -59.90 3.57 40.03
CA PRO A 198 -60.86 4.61 40.40
C PRO A 198 -60.58 6.01 39.82
N SER A 199 -61.69 6.68 39.51
CA SER A 199 -62.04 8.09 39.76
C SER A 199 -61.08 9.25 39.50
N SER A 200 -61.64 10.29 38.88
CA SER A 200 -61.02 11.54 38.45
C SER A 200 -60.95 12.63 39.53
N SER A 201 -59.89 13.46 39.52
CA SER A 201 -59.95 14.84 40.01
C SER A 201 -58.99 15.81 39.27
N GLY A 202 -59.56 16.89 38.71
CA GLY A 202 -58.90 18.19 38.45
C GLY A 202 -57.62 18.30 37.58
N PRO A 203 -57.70 18.34 36.23
CA PRO A 203 -56.51 18.38 35.35
C PRO A 203 -55.87 19.76 35.09
N ARG A 204 -56.24 20.85 35.81
CA ARG A 204 -55.78 22.22 35.47
C ARG A 204 -54.59 22.75 36.31
N ALA A 205 -54.60 22.59 37.63
CA ALA A 205 -53.50 23.10 38.48
C ALA A 205 -52.19 22.29 38.33
N MET A 206 -52.32 20.97 38.16
CA MET A 206 -51.18 20.06 38.05
C MET A 206 -50.41 20.22 36.72
N ARG A 207 -51.11 20.59 35.63
CA ARG A 207 -50.48 20.84 34.31
C ARG A 207 -49.61 22.10 34.30
N ALA A 208 -50.01 23.17 34.99
CA ALA A 208 -49.20 24.39 35.08
C ALA A 208 -47.89 24.15 35.86
N ARG A 209 -47.96 23.43 36.99
CA ARG A 209 -46.77 23.05 37.78
C ARG A 209 -45.86 22.07 37.02
N ALA A 210 -46.43 21.10 36.30
CA ALA A 210 -45.65 20.19 35.47
C ALA A 210 -44.95 20.92 34.30
N ALA A 211 -45.63 21.85 33.63
CA ALA A 211 -45.06 22.65 32.55
C ALA A 211 -43.92 23.57 33.05
N ALA A 212 -44.11 24.23 34.19
CA ALA A 212 -43.06 25.05 34.81
C ALA A 212 -41.84 24.21 35.22
N ALA A 213 -42.05 23.04 35.83
CA ALA A 213 -40.95 22.12 36.18
C ALA A 213 -40.22 21.58 34.95
N LEU A 214 -40.94 21.27 33.85
CA LEU A 214 -40.34 20.82 32.60
C LEU A 214 -39.54 21.93 31.92
N LEU A 215 -40.03 23.18 31.97
CA LEU A 215 -39.32 24.34 31.45
C LEU A 215 -38.06 24.65 32.27
N LEU A 216 -38.12 24.50 33.60
CA LEU A 216 -36.96 24.66 34.48
C LEU A 216 -35.93 23.55 34.23
N LEU A 217 -36.37 22.29 34.05
CA LEU A 217 -35.50 21.18 33.65
C LEU A 217 -34.88 21.38 32.26
N LEU A 218 -35.60 21.95 31.31
CA LEU A 218 -35.07 22.34 29.99
C LEU A 218 -34.06 23.48 30.11
N LEU A 219 -34.33 24.51 30.91
CA LEU A 219 -33.40 25.62 31.15
C LEU A 219 -32.13 25.18 31.89
N VAL A 220 -32.25 24.27 32.87
CA VAL A 220 -31.09 23.64 33.53
C VAL A 220 -30.34 22.72 32.57
N ALA A 221 -31.03 21.94 31.72
CA ALA A 221 -30.38 21.11 30.71
C ALA A 221 -29.67 21.93 29.62
N VAL A 222 -30.20 23.11 29.26
CA VAL A 222 -29.56 24.06 28.34
C VAL A 222 -28.40 24.81 29.02
N GLY A 223 -28.55 25.20 30.29
CA GLY A 223 -27.48 25.87 31.06
C GLY A 223 -26.30 24.94 31.39
N VAL A 224 -26.58 23.68 31.75
CA VAL A 224 -25.57 22.61 31.89
C VAL A 224 -25.04 22.19 30.52
N GLY A 225 -25.87 22.18 29.48
CA GLY A 225 -25.44 21.93 28.11
C GLY A 225 -24.45 22.99 27.58
N ALA A 226 -24.69 24.27 27.88
CA ALA A 226 -23.80 25.37 27.53
C ALA A 226 -22.50 25.34 28.34
N SER A 227 -22.57 25.16 29.67
CA SER A 227 -21.36 25.10 30.51
C SER A 227 -20.54 23.81 30.34
N VAL A 228 -21.13 22.72 29.84
CA VAL A 228 -20.38 21.52 29.39
C VAL A 228 -19.85 21.68 27.96
N ALA A 229 -20.46 22.52 27.12
CA ALA A 229 -19.92 22.87 25.80
C ALA A 229 -18.67 23.77 25.91
N GLU A 230 -18.64 24.71 26.85
CA GLU A 230 -17.48 25.59 27.10
C GLU A 230 -16.34 24.90 27.89
N ALA A 231 -16.54 23.67 28.37
CA ALA A 231 -15.54 22.87 29.09
C ALA A 231 -14.81 21.82 28.22
N LYS A 232 -14.82 21.97 26.89
CA LYS A 232 -13.80 21.38 26.01
C LYS A 232 -13.02 22.48 25.30
N ALA A 233 -12.13 23.13 26.05
CA ALA A 233 -10.88 23.60 25.47
C ALA A 233 -10.16 22.36 24.90
N GLN A 234 -10.33 22.13 23.59
CA GLN A 234 -9.71 21.02 22.87
C GLN A 234 -8.21 21.32 22.79
N HIS A 235 -7.49 20.93 23.85
CA HIS A 235 -6.02 20.95 23.87
C HIS A 235 -5.53 20.31 22.58
N GLY A 236 -4.76 21.09 21.80
CA GLY A 236 -4.22 20.64 20.53
C GLY A 236 -3.45 19.34 20.69
N HIS A 237 -3.45 18.52 19.65
CA HIS A 237 -2.72 17.26 19.68
C HIS A 237 -1.23 17.49 19.91
N ASN A 238 -0.62 16.65 20.75
CA ASN A 238 0.81 16.66 20.97
C ASN A 238 1.49 15.91 19.81
N TYR A 239 1.68 16.62 18.69
CA TYR A 239 2.29 16.05 17.49
C TYR A 239 3.74 15.59 17.73
N GLU A 240 4.46 16.16 18.71
CA GLU A 240 5.80 15.69 19.11
C GLU A 240 5.74 14.29 19.74
N ASP A 241 4.82 14.05 20.68
CA ASP A 241 4.59 12.72 21.25
C ASP A 241 4.15 11.69 20.18
N ALA A 242 3.31 12.11 19.23
CA ALA A 242 2.92 11.29 18.08
C ALA A 242 4.12 10.93 17.19
N LEU A 243 4.99 11.89 16.87
CA LEU A 243 6.24 11.70 16.13
C LEU A 243 7.16 10.69 16.82
N ARG A 244 7.53 10.94 18.08
CA ARG A 244 8.46 10.06 18.84
C ARG A 244 7.93 8.63 18.92
N LYS A 245 6.62 8.47 19.11
CA LYS A 245 5.97 7.15 19.13
C LYS A 245 5.99 6.48 17.76
N SER A 246 5.68 7.19 16.68
CA SER A 246 5.62 6.61 15.32
C SER A 246 6.92 5.88 14.92
N LEU A 247 8.07 6.36 15.38
CA LEU A 247 9.38 5.75 15.10
C LEU A 247 9.63 4.43 15.85
N LEU A 248 9.01 4.25 17.03
CA LEU A 248 9.07 2.99 17.78
C LEU A 248 8.35 1.85 17.05
N TYR A 249 7.38 2.13 16.18
CA TYR A 249 6.71 1.09 15.43
C TYR A 249 7.65 0.42 14.42
N PHE A 250 8.51 1.18 13.72
CA PHE A 250 9.51 0.58 12.84
C PHE A 250 10.47 -0.31 13.62
N GLU A 251 10.92 0.12 14.80
CA GLU A 251 11.72 -0.73 15.69
C GLU A 251 10.99 -2.02 16.08
N ALA A 252 9.68 -1.96 16.33
CA ALA A 252 8.84 -3.12 16.63
C ALA A 252 8.69 -4.09 15.44
N GLN A 253 8.81 -3.61 14.19
CA GLN A 253 8.75 -4.40 12.96
C GLN A 253 10.09 -5.00 12.50
N ARG A 254 11.22 -4.64 13.12
CA ARG A 254 12.55 -5.11 12.68
C ARG A 254 12.65 -6.66 12.68
N SER A 255 13.04 -7.25 11.55
CA SER A 255 13.47 -8.65 11.42
C SER A 255 15.00 -8.73 11.46
N GLY A 256 15.57 -9.87 11.85
CA GLY A 256 17.01 -10.08 11.90
C GLY A 256 17.63 -9.76 13.26
N ARG A 257 18.92 -9.42 13.24
CA ARG A 257 19.70 -9.16 14.46
C ARG A 257 19.55 -7.72 14.93
N LEU A 258 18.61 -7.50 15.86
CA LEU A 258 18.36 -6.19 16.48
C LEU A 258 19.63 -5.54 17.08
N PRO A 259 19.78 -4.21 16.98
CA PRO A 259 20.94 -3.49 17.53
C PRO A 259 20.84 -3.35 19.06
N HIS A 260 21.98 -3.08 19.73
CA HIS A 260 22.00 -2.79 21.16
C HIS A 260 21.24 -1.50 21.55
N SER A 261 21.03 -0.58 20.60
CA SER A 261 20.26 0.66 20.76
C SER A 261 18.74 0.50 20.63
N GLN A 262 18.23 -0.72 20.40
CA GLN A 262 16.80 -1.01 20.25
C GLN A 262 15.99 -0.55 21.48
N ARG A 263 15.11 0.43 21.30
CA ARG A 263 14.23 1.00 22.33
C ARG A 263 13.03 0.08 22.62
N VAL A 264 12.53 -0.64 21.60
CA VAL A 264 11.44 -1.62 21.76
C VAL A 264 11.96 -2.90 22.44
N SER A 265 11.95 -2.86 23.76
CA SER A 265 12.59 -3.86 24.62
C SER A 265 11.97 -5.26 24.57
N TRP A 266 10.68 -5.38 24.21
CA TRP A 266 9.95 -6.65 24.18
C TRP A 266 10.21 -7.52 22.92
N ARG A 267 10.86 -6.97 21.89
CA ARG A 267 11.36 -7.71 20.71
C ARG A 267 12.75 -8.30 20.95
N ASP A 268 13.06 -9.43 20.33
CA ASP A 268 14.39 -10.06 20.32
C ASP A 268 14.83 -10.40 18.88
N HIS A 269 16.01 -11.01 18.73
CA HIS A 269 16.52 -11.46 17.43
C HIS A 269 15.60 -12.54 16.79
N SER A 270 15.27 -12.38 15.50
CA SER A 270 14.40 -13.29 14.74
C SER A 270 14.83 -13.41 13.27
N GLY A 271 14.32 -14.37 12.50
CA GLY A 271 14.61 -14.48 11.05
C GLY A 271 16.11 -14.63 10.70
N LEU A 272 16.91 -15.22 11.61
CA LEU A 272 18.38 -15.24 11.51
C LEU A 272 18.93 -16.19 10.42
N THR A 273 18.07 -16.94 9.75
CA THR A 273 18.41 -17.86 8.65
C THR A 273 17.75 -17.46 7.32
N ASP A 274 17.10 -16.28 7.26
CA ASP A 274 16.47 -15.76 6.03
C ASP A 274 17.48 -15.73 4.87
N GLY A 275 17.17 -16.46 3.79
CA GLY A 275 18.02 -16.58 2.57
C GLY A 275 19.08 -17.68 2.59
N LEU A 276 19.34 -18.31 3.75
CA LEU A 276 20.45 -19.28 3.91
C LEU A 276 20.31 -20.50 2.98
N GLU A 277 19.10 -21.03 2.84
CA GLU A 277 18.78 -22.16 1.97
C GLU A 277 18.96 -21.83 0.47
N GLN A 278 18.88 -20.54 0.12
CA GLN A 278 19.06 -20.01 -1.22
C GLN A 278 20.50 -19.52 -1.48
N GLY A 279 21.40 -19.65 -0.49
CA GLY A 279 22.81 -19.27 -0.60
C GLY A 279 23.07 -17.76 -0.53
N VAL A 280 22.16 -17.00 0.10
CA VAL A 280 22.24 -15.52 0.22
C VAL A 280 21.99 -15.08 1.67
N ASP A 281 22.54 -13.94 2.07
CA ASP A 281 22.18 -13.30 3.36
C ASP A 281 21.01 -12.36 3.12
N LEU A 282 19.81 -12.72 3.59
CA LEU A 282 18.64 -11.85 3.59
C LEU A 282 18.21 -11.47 5.02
N VAL A 283 19.08 -11.64 6.02
CA VAL A 283 18.77 -11.31 7.42
C VAL A 283 18.68 -9.78 7.59
N GLY A 284 17.57 -9.29 8.13
CA GLY A 284 17.27 -7.86 8.27
C GLY A 284 15.91 -7.49 7.69
N GLY A 285 15.69 -6.19 7.47
CA GLY A 285 14.45 -5.66 6.89
C GLY A 285 13.30 -5.64 7.90
N TYR A 286 12.08 -5.40 7.40
CA TYR A 286 10.88 -5.29 8.21
C TYR A 286 9.91 -6.45 7.96
N TYR A 287 9.27 -6.94 9.01
CA TYR A 287 8.01 -7.65 8.85
C TYR A 287 6.94 -6.66 8.39
N ASP A 288 6.08 -7.08 7.47
CA ASP A 288 5.14 -6.17 6.79
C ASP A 288 4.09 -5.58 7.75
N ALA A 289 3.43 -6.46 8.50
CA ALA A 289 2.29 -6.14 9.33
C ALA A 289 2.32 -6.91 10.67
N GLY A 290 1.20 -7.50 11.11
CA GLY A 290 1.11 -8.36 12.27
C GLY A 290 1.66 -9.78 12.08
N ASP A 291 2.28 -10.07 10.94
CA ASP A 291 2.84 -11.35 10.49
C ASP A 291 4.38 -11.35 10.49
N HIS A 292 5.00 -12.38 9.89
CA HIS A 292 6.46 -12.46 9.77
C HIS A 292 6.95 -12.62 8.33
N VAL A 293 6.11 -12.33 7.33
CA VAL A 293 6.55 -12.29 5.94
C VAL A 293 7.21 -10.94 5.65
N LYS A 294 8.21 -10.95 4.77
CA LYS A 294 8.94 -9.76 4.31
C LYS A 294 8.57 -9.46 2.87
N PHE A 295 7.37 -8.91 2.67
CA PHE A 295 6.88 -8.52 1.35
C PHE A 295 7.65 -7.28 0.84
N GLY A 296 8.40 -7.44 -0.26
CA GLY A 296 9.32 -6.42 -0.75
C GLY A 296 8.64 -5.17 -1.30
N LEU A 297 7.50 -5.30 -1.99
CA LEU A 297 6.77 -4.17 -2.57
C LEU A 297 6.25 -3.17 -1.51
N PRO A 298 5.46 -3.57 -0.50
CA PRO A 298 5.02 -2.65 0.56
C PRO A 298 6.18 -2.18 1.46
N MET A 299 7.24 -2.98 1.65
CA MET A 299 8.45 -2.54 2.35
C MET A 299 9.19 -1.45 1.58
N ALA A 300 9.33 -1.59 0.25
CA ALA A 300 9.95 -0.57 -0.59
C ALA A 300 9.14 0.73 -0.54
N PHE A 301 7.82 0.65 -0.71
CA PHE A 301 6.94 1.82 -0.57
C PHE A 301 7.05 2.50 0.80
N THR A 302 7.12 1.73 1.89
CA THR A 302 7.37 2.24 3.25
C THR A 302 8.66 3.07 3.31
N VAL A 303 9.76 2.55 2.75
CA VAL A 303 11.06 3.24 2.76
C VAL A 303 11.04 4.46 1.83
N THR A 304 10.33 4.41 0.70
CA THR A 304 10.12 5.59 -0.15
C THR A 304 9.34 6.67 0.60
N MET A 305 8.27 6.34 1.32
CA MET A 305 7.45 7.30 2.06
C MET A 305 8.14 7.87 3.31
N LEU A 306 8.94 7.06 4.03
CA LEU A 306 9.84 7.56 5.09
C LEU A 306 10.88 8.52 4.52
N SER A 307 11.51 8.15 3.40
CA SER A 307 12.52 8.99 2.75
C SER A 307 11.93 10.29 2.23
N TRP A 308 10.75 10.25 1.61
CA TRP A 308 10.04 11.45 1.16
C TRP A 308 9.67 12.35 2.35
N SER A 309 9.21 11.76 3.46
CA SER A 309 8.95 12.48 4.70
C SER A 309 10.18 13.23 5.23
N MET A 310 11.37 12.63 5.17
CA MET A 310 12.61 13.31 5.57
C MET A 310 13.09 14.34 4.54
N ILE A 311 12.71 14.22 3.27
CA ILE A 311 13.07 15.18 2.22
C ILE A 311 12.24 16.47 2.32
N GLU A 312 10.94 16.38 2.65
CA GLU A 312 10.10 17.57 2.80
C GLU A 312 10.16 18.15 4.23
N TYR A 313 10.31 17.32 5.27
CA TYR A 313 10.15 17.73 6.69
C TYR A 313 11.31 17.32 7.61
N GLY A 314 12.47 16.94 7.05
CA GLY A 314 13.62 16.48 7.84
C GLY A 314 14.14 17.50 8.86
N GLU A 315 14.07 18.79 8.56
CA GLU A 315 14.46 19.88 9.47
C GLU A 315 13.50 20.00 10.66
N ASP A 316 12.20 19.77 10.45
CA ASP A 316 11.20 19.73 11.54
C ASP A 316 11.42 18.51 12.45
N VAL A 317 11.83 17.37 11.87
CA VAL A 317 12.13 16.13 12.61
C VAL A 317 13.44 16.26 13.41
N GLU A 318 14.42 17.00 12.88
CA GLU A 318 15.65 17.38 13.58
C GLU A 318 15.36 18.33 14.74
N ALA A 319 14.53 19.34 14.52
CA ALA A 319 14.09 20.28 15.57
C ALA A 319 13.29 19.62 16.70
N ALA A 320 12.68 18.44 16.45
CA ALA A 320 12.03 17.59 17.45
C ALA A 320 12.96 16.53 18.08
N GLY A 321 14.23 16.47 17.67
CA GLY A 321 15.25 15.56 18.22
C GLY A 321 15.22 14.12 17.69
N GLU A 322 14.38 13.79 16.71
CA GLU A 322 14.16 12.40 16.25
C GLU A 322 14.85 12.06 14.93
N LEU A 323 15.61 12.98 14.31
CA LEU A 323 16.27 12.74 13.01
C LEU A 323 17.13 11.47 12.99
N ALA A 324 17.91 11.22 14.05
CA ALA A 324 18.73 10.01 14.14
C ALA A 324 17.89 8.72 14.06
N HIS A 325 16.76 8.68 14.75
CA HIS A 325 15.85 7.52 14.77
C HIS A 325 15.11 7.36 13.42
N ALA A 326 14.76 8.46 12.75
CA ALA A 326 14.19 8.42 11.41
C ALA A 326 15.21 7.93 10.37
N LEU A 327 16.47 8.39 10.45
CA LEU A 327 17.56 7.91 9.61
C LEU A 327 17.85 6.43 9.85
N GLU A 328 17.89 5.95 11.10
CA GLU A 328 18.01 4.53 11.41
C GLU A 328 16.87 3.69 10.81
N SER A 329 15.64 4.24 10.79
CA SER A 329 14.46 3.56 10.25
C SER A 329 14.55 3.42 8.73
N ILE A 330 14.96 4.47 8.02
CA ILE A 330 15.24 4.36 6.57
C ILE A 330 16.38 3.38 6.32
N LYS A 331 17.49 3.51 7.06
CA LYS A 331 18.70 2.70 6.87
C LYS A 331 18.43 1.20 7.04
N TRP A 332 17.58 0.82 7.99
CA TRP A 332 17.25 -0.58 8.24
C TRP A 332 16.59 -1.26 7.03
N GLY A 333 15.70 -0.53 6.34
CA GLY A 333 15.09 -0.99 5.10
C GLY A 333 16.08 -0.99 3.92
N THR A 334 16.88 0.07 3.76
CA THR A 334 17.83 0.14 2.64
C THR A 334 19.03 -0.79 2.77
N ASP A 335 19.48 -1.11 3.98
CA ASP A 335 20.48 -2.17 4.22
C ASP A 335 19.96 -3.53 3.76
N TYR A 336 18.67 -3.81 3.97
CA TYR A 336 18.02 -5.01 3.46
C TYR A 336 17.91 -4.99 1.92
N PHE A 337 17.59 -3.87 1.29
CA PHE A 337 17.57 -3.78 -0.19
C PHE A 337 18.94 -3.92 -0.83
N ILE A 338 20.02 -3.45 -0.18
CA ILE A 338 21.40 -3.72 -0.63
C ILE A 338 21.69 -5.23 -0.64
N LYS A 339 21.27 -5.96 0.40
CA LYS A 339 21.39 -7.43 0.47
C LYS A 339 20.50 -8.15 -0.57
N ALA A 340 19.28 -7.67 -0.76
CA ALA A 340 18.30 -8.28 -1.65
C ALA A 340 18.59 -8.05 -3.14
N HIS A 341 19.29 -6.98 -3.51
CA HIS A 341 19.75 -6.74 -4.87
C HIS A 341 21.12 -7.40 -5.12
N THR A 342 21.09 -8.72 -5.33
CA THR A 342 22.31 -9.57 -5.38
C THR A 342 23.06 -9.50 -6.71
N LYS A 343 22.41 -9.11 -7.81
CA LYS A 343 23.00 -8.87 -9.14
C LYS A 343 22.21 -7.77 -9.86
N PRO A 344 22.76 -7.08 -10.88
CA PRO A 344 22.10 -5.95 -11.54
C PRO A 344 20.69 -6.20 -12.09
N ASP A 345 20.37 -7.45 -12.44
CA ASP A 345 19.04 -7.89 -12.92
C ASP A 345 18.44 -8.99 -12.02
N GLU A 346 18.67 -8.93 -10.70
CA GLU A 346 18.21 -9.92 -9.72
C GLU A 346 17.86 -9.27 -8.37
N LEU A 347 16.59 -9.36 -7.95
CA LEU A 347 16.09 -8.80 -6.69
C LEU A 347 15.27 -9.84 -5.91
N TRP A 348 15.69 -10.14 -4.67
CA TRP A 348 14.91 -10.94 -3.72
C TRP A 348 13.75 -10.12 -3.14
N ALA A 349 12.55 -10.42 -3.62
CA ALA A 349 11.35 -9.60 -3.40
C ALA A 349 10.44 -10.13 -2.28
N GLU A 350 10.68 -11.33 -1.76
CA GLU A 350 9.94 -11.90 -0.63
C GLU A 350 10.83 -12.85 0.18
N VAL A 351 10.64 -12.88 1.50
CA VAL A 351 11.13 -13.96 2.35
C VAL A 351 10.03 -14.39 3.33
N GLY A 352 9.76 -15.69 3.33
CA GLY A 352 8.58 -16.27 3.96
C GLY A 352 7.58 -16.76 2.91
N ASP A 353 6.77 -17.74 3.28
CA ASP A 353 5.58 -18.14 2.54
C ASP A 353 4.34 -17.71 3.34
N GLY A 354 3.47 -16.92 2.70
CA GLY A 354 2.31 -16.34 3.38
C GLY A 354 1.31 -17.38 3.89
N ASP A 355 1.08 -18.46 3.15
CA ASP A 355 0.10 -19.49 3.55
C ASP A 355 0.53 -20.19 4.85
N THR A 356 1.80 -20.59 4.96
CA THR A 356 2.34 -21.21 6.18
C THR A 356 2.55 -20.22 7.32
N ASP A 357 2.95 -18.97 7.04
CA ASP A 357 3.08 -17.95 8.10
C ASP A 357 1.72 -17.53 8.68
N HIS A 358 0.68 -17.46 7.86
CA HIS A 358 -0.68 -17.10 8.27
C HIS A 358 -1.44 -18.27 8.90
N TYR A 359 -0.97 -19.50 8.69
CA TYR A 359 -1.40 -20.68 9.45
C TYR A 359 -0.88 -20.72 10.90
N CYS A 360 0.12 -19.91 11.26
CA CYS A 360 0.75 -19.91 12.59
C CYS A 360 0.61 -18.57 13.34
N TRP A 361 0.46 -18.63 14.67
CA TRP A 361 0.39 -17.45 15.55
C TRP A 361 1.55 -17.42 16.56
N GLN A 362 2.78 -17.58 16.08
CA GLN A 362 3.98 -17.65 16.94
C GLN A 362 4.55 -16.27 17.23
N ARG A 363 5.57 -16.19 18.09
CA ARG A 363 6.45 -15.02 18.14
C ARG A 363 7.43 -15.07 16.96
N PRO A 364 7.93 -13.93 16.46
CA PRO A 364 9.00 -13.93 15.46
C PRO A 364 10.23 -14.73 15.91
N GLU A 365 10.51 -14.71 17.21
CA GLU A 365 11.64 -15.40 17.83
C GLU A 365 11.47 -16.93 17.89
N ASP A 366 10.24 -17.45 17.78
CA ASP A 366 9.92 -18.90 17.77
C ASP A 366 9.52 -19.40 16.37
N MET A 367 9.71 -18.62 15.30
CA MET A 367 9.18 -18.97 13.98
C MET A 367 9.69 -20.33 13.49
N THR A 368 8.75 -21.20 13.13
CA THR A 368 9.03 -22.51 12.47
C THR A 368 8.35 -22.62 11.11
N THR A 369 7.86 -21.50 10.58
CA THR A 369 7.20 -21.38 9.28
C THR A 369 8.23 -21.37 8.15
N SER A 370 7.81 -21.65 6.92
CA SER A 370 8.75 -21.64 5.79
C SER A 370 9.35 -20.25 5.63
N ARG A 371 10.69 -20.18 5.58
CA ARG A 371 11.46 -18.96 5.31
C ARG A 371 12.04 -18.95 3.90
N GLN A 372 11.40 -19.69 2.98
CA GLN A 372 11.77 -19.70 1.58
C GLN A 372 11.79 -18.26 1.03
N ALA A 373 12.87 -17.93 0.34
CA ALA A 373 13.03 -16.64 -0.31
C ALA A 373 12.66 -16.74 -1.80
N TYR A 374 12.03 -15.69 -2.32
CA TYR A 374 11.60 -15.58 -3.70
C TYR A 374 12.18 -14.31 -4.34
N LYS A 375 12.48 -14.40 -5.63
CA LYS A 375 13.15 -13.33 -6.39
C LYS A 375 12.51 -13.11 -7.74
N VAL A 376 12.70 -11.90 -8.24
CA VAL A 376 12.51 -11.55 -9.64
C VAL A 376 13.86 -11.47 -10.33
N ASP A 377 13.90 -11.90 -11.59
CA ASP A 377 15.08 -11.99 -12.44
C ASP A 377 14.70 -11.70 -13.91
N ARG A 378 15.65 -11.83 -14.85
CA ARG A 378 15.42 -11.54 -16.27
C ARG A 378 14.35 -12.45 -16.89
N GLU A 379 14.27 -13.68 -16.42
CA GLU A 379 13.35 -14.72 -16.89
C GLU A 379 11.98 -14.60 -16.22
N ARG A 380 11.93 -14.09 -14.98
CA ARG A 380 10.73 -13.84 -14.17
C ARG A 380 10.73 -12.40 -13.65
N PRO A 381 10.37 -11.42 -14.50
CA PRO A 381 10.47 -9.99 -14.18
C PRO A 381 9.49 -9.51 -13.11
N GLY A 382 9.82 -8.39 -12.48
CA GLY A 382 8.94 -7.66 -11.55
C GLY A 382 9.28 -6.18 -11.53
N SER A 383 8.80 -5.46 -12.55
CA SER A 383 9.06 -4.03 -12.77
C SER A 383 8.45 -3.13 -11.69
N ASP A 384 7.37 -3.59 -11.07
CA ASP A 384 6.71 -2.97 -9.94
C ASP A 384 7.60 -3.00 -8.69
N VAL A 385 7.97 -4.19 -8.20
CA VAL A 385 8.81 -4.32 -7.00
C VAL A 385 10.23 -3.78 -7.21
N ALA A 386 10.82 -3.99 -8.40
CA ALA A 386 12.13 -3.42 -8.73
C ALA A 386 12.08 -1.90 -8.91
N GLY A 387 11.00 -1.36 -9.51
CA GLY A 387 10.76 0.07 -9.65
C GLY A 387 10.56 0.76 -8.29
N GLU A 388 9.71 0.21 -7.42
CA GLU A 388 9.51 0.77 -6.07
C GLU A 388 10.80 0.68 -5.23
N THR A 389 11.57 -0.42 -5.34
CA THR A 389 12.87 -0.53 -4.66
C THR A 389 13.88 0.50 -5.20
N ALA A 390 13.89 0.76 -6.51
CA ALA A 390 14.68 1.83 -7.11
C ALA A 390 14.25 3.22 -6.61
N ALA A 391 12.94 3.48 -6.49
CA ALA A 391 12.40 4.71 -5.91
C ALA A 391 12.84 4.88 -4.45
N ALA A 392 12.70 3.85 -3.63
CA ALA A 392 13.09 3.84 -2.22
C ALA A 392 14.58 4.17 -2.04
N MET A 393 15.46 3.50 -2.79
CA MET A 393 16.91 3.72 -2.71
C MET A 393 17.34 5.06 -3.30
N ALA A 394 16.67 5.55 -4.36
CA ALA A 394 16.91 6.88 -4.91
C ALA A 394 16.49 7.98 -3.93
N ALA A 395 15.30 7.88 -3.31
CA ALA A 395 14.84 8.82 -2.28
C ALA A 395 15.78 8.82 -1.05
N ALA A 396 16.12 7.65 -0.52
CA ALA A 396 17.06 7.53 0.59
C ALA A 396 18.46 8.10 0.26
N SER A 397 18.92 8.01 -1.00
CA SER A 397 20.19 8.65 -1.44
C SER A 397 20.17 10.19 -1.38
N ILE A 398 19.00 10.82 -1.34
CA ILE A 398 18.85 12.27 -1.12
C ILE A 398 19.00 12.54 0.37
N VAL A 399 18.28 11.78 1.22
CA VAL A 399 18.31 11.90 2.69
C VAL A 399 19.72 11.75 3.26
N PHE A 400 20.44 10.69 2.88
CA PHE A 400 21.80 10.44 3.38
C PHE A 400 22.88 11.30 2.74
N ARG A 401 22.56 12.17 1.77
CA ARG A 401 23.57 12.88 0.95
C ARG A 401 24.52 13.76 1.76
N LYS A 402 24.01 14.43 2.79
CA LYS A 402 24.80 15.30 3.67
C LYS A 402 25.52 14.50 4.76
N SER A 403 24.83 13.55 5.40
CA SER A 403 25.31 12.83 6.59
C SER A 403 26.19 11.61 6.30
N ASN A 404 25.95 10.92 5.18
CA ASN A 404 26.76 9.78 4.75
C ASN A 404 26.84 9.71 3.20
N PRO A 405 27.71 10.53 2.57
CA PRO A 405 27.82 10.59 1.10
C PRO A 405 28.20 9.26 0.45
N HIS A 406 29.00 8.43 1.12
CA HIS A 406 29.41 7.12 0.60
C HIS A 406 28.23 6.15 0.53
N TYR A 407 27.43 6.07 1.60
CA TYR A 407 26.21 5.26 1.62
C TYR A 407 25.17 5.80 0.63
N ALA A 408 25.00 7.12 0.53
CA ALA A 408 24.13 7.73 -0.47
C ALA A 408 24.53 7.35 -1.92
N HIS A 409 25.83 7.33 -2.24
CA HIS A 409 26.30 6.86 -3.54
C HIS A 409 26.04 5.36 -3.77
N LEU A 410 26.23 4.52 -2.75
CA LEU A 410 25.91 3.09 -2.83
C LEU A 410 24.41 2.85 -3.11
N LEU A 411 23.52 3.55 -2.38
CA LEU A 411 22.08 3.49 -2.62
C LEU A 411 21.71 3.91 -4.04
N LEU A 412 22.30 5.01 -4.52
CA LEU A 412 22.04 5.53 -5.86
C LEU A 412 22.53 4.59 -6.96
N HIS A 413 23.63 3.87 -6.74
CA HIS A 413 24.12 2.84 -7.67
C HIS A 413 23.11 1.67 -7.79
N HIS A 414 22.64 1.13 -6.67
CA HIS A 414 21.61 0.08 -6.67
C HIS A 414 20.31 0.58 -7.32
N ALA A 415 19.87 1.81 -7.01
CA ALA A 415 18.67 2.40 -7.59
C ALA A 415 18.73 2.52 -9.13
N GLN A 416 19.89 2.91 -9.68
CA GLN A 416 20.08 3.02 -11.12
C GLN A 416 20.03 1.66 -11.83
N GLN A 417 20.64 0.63 -11.23
CA GLN A 417 20.61 -0.74 -11.76
C GLN A 417 19.21 -1.35 -11.69
N LEU A 418 18.53 -1.24 -10.54
CA LEU A 418 17.17 -1.74 -10.36
C LEU A 418 16.16 -1.09 -11.32
N PHE A 419 16.32 0.20 -11.61
CA PHE A 419 15.50 0.88 -12.63
C PHE A 419 15.80 0.39 -14.06
N GLU A 420 17.07 0.19 -14.43
CA GLU A 420 17.41 -0.39 -15.73
C GLU A 420 16.79 -1.79 -15.87
N PHE A 421 16.95 -2.64 -14.85
CA PHE A 421 16.34 -3.97 -14.79
C PHE A 421 14.81 -3.89 -14.95
N ALA A 422 14.13 -3.06 -14.14
CA ALA A 422 12.69 -2.89 -14.14
C ALA A 422 12.13 -2.42 -15.50
N ASP A 423 12.78 -1.48 -16.18
CA ASP A 423 12.31 -0.97 -17.47
C ASP A 423 12.61 -1.91 -18.65
N LYS A 424 13.72 -2.65 -18.57
CA LYS A 424 14.22 -3.52 -19.64
C LYS A 424 13.53 -4.88 -19.67
N TYR A 425 13.26 -5.46 -18.51
CA TYR A 425 12.58 -6.74 -18.35
C TYR A 425 11.20 -6.50 -17.73
N ARG A 426 10.20 -6.23 -18.58
CA ARG A 426 8.89 -5.74 -18.12
C ARG A 426 7.92 -6.85 -17.72
N GLY A 427 7.43 -6.80 -16.48
CA GLY A 427 6.39 -7.70 -15.97
C GLY A 427 5.92 -7.32 -14.57
N LYS A 428 4.78 -7.90 -14.14
CA LYS A 428 4.29 -7.77 -12.77
C LYS A 428 4.95 -8.83 -11.88
N TYR A 429 5.43 -8.48 -10.70
CA TYR A 429 6.12 -9.46 -9.83
C TYR A 429 5.21 -10.58 -9.34
N ASP A 430 3.90 -10.33 -9.19
CA ASP A 430 2.87 -11.31 -8.78
C ASP A 430 2.56 -12.39 -9.83
N SER A 431 3.16 -12.26 -11.01
CA SER A 431 3.14 -13.23 -12.10
C SER A 431 4.42 -14.06 -12.15
N SER A 432 5.45 -13.63 -11.42
CA SER A 432 6.79 -14.22 -11.30
C SER A 432 6.99 -14.96 -9.97
N ILE A 433 6.37 -14.43 -8.92
CA ILE A 433 6.23 -14.99 -7.58
C ILE A 433 4.72 -15.14 -7.37
N ALA A 434 4.21 -16.37 -7.32
CA ALA A 434 2.77 -16.62 -7.24
C ALA A 434 2.25 -16.47 -5.80
N GLU A 435 3.15 -16.62 -4.84
CA GLU A 435 2.94 -16.65 -3.40
C GLU A 435 2.39 -15.32 -2.87
N VAL A 436 2.94 -14.17 -3.33
CA VAL A 436 2.44 -12.82 -2.97
C VAL A 436 1.01 -12.53 -3.43
N LYS A 437 0.46 -13.29 -4.37
CA LYS A 437 -0.78 -12.94 -5.09
C LYS A 437 -2.04 -12.92 -4.22
N SER A 438 -2.02 -13.63 -3.09
CA SER A 438 -3.10 -13.60 -2.10
C SER A 438 -3.00 -12.42 -1.12
N TYR A 439 -1.89 -11.67 -1.15
CA TYR A 439 -1.53 -10.65 -0.15
C TYR A 439 -1.30 -9.28 -0.78
N TYR A 440 -0.30 -9.17 -1.65
CA TYR A 440 0.20 -7.94 -2.27
C TYR A 440 0.24 -8.08 -3.80
N ALA A 441 -0.87 -8.54 -4.39
CA ALA A 441 -1.00 -8.61 -5.85
C ALA A 441 -0.76 -7.25 -6.50
N SER A 442 -0.10 -7.27 -7.66
CA SER A 442 0.08 -6.09 -8.51
C SER A 442 -1.23 -5.85 -9.23
N VAL A 443 -2.08 -4.95 -8.74
CA VAL A 443 -3.39 -4.69 -9.34
C VAL A 443 -3.25 -3.60 -10.40
N SER A 444 -2.67 -2.44 -10.03
CA SER A 444 -2.30 -1.35 -10.94
C SER A 444 -1.46 -1.80 -12.14
N GLY A 445 -0.47 -2.67 -11.91
CA GLY A 445 0.59 -2.98 -12.85
C GLY A 445 1.96 -2.55 -12.32
N TYR A 446 2.76 -2.00 -13.22
CA TYR A 446 4.13 -1.55 -12.94
C TYR A 446 4.44 -0.20 -13.60
N LYS A 447 3.45 0.39 -14.27
CA LYS A 447 3.66 1.55 -15.17
C LYS A 447 3.89 2.82 -14.36
N ASP A 448 3.14 2.97 -13.28
CA ASP A 448 3.29 4.03 -12.32
C ASP A 448 4.56 3.89 -11.49
N GLU A 449 5.00 2.68 -11.12
CA GLU A 449 6.29 2.43 -10.47
C GLU A 449 7.48 2.84 -11.36
N LEU A 450 7.40 2.62 -12.66
CA LEU A 450 8.44 3.07 -13.60
C LEU A 450 8.48 4.60 -13.74
N LEU A 451 7.32 5.28 -13.78
CA LEU A 451 7.27 6.75 -13.75
C LEU A 451 7.76 7.32 -12.41
N TRP A 452 7.41 6.66 -11.30
CA TRP A 452 7.76 6.99 -9.93
C TRP A 452 9.26 6.87 -9.68
N ALA A 453 9.85 5.72 -10.02
CA ALA A 453 11.30 5.49 -9.95
C ALA A 453 12.08 6.48 -10.81
N ALA A 454 11.60 6.79 -12.01
CA ALA A 454 12.23 7.79 -12.87
C ALA A 454 12.18 9.21 -12.26
N LEU A 455 11.06 9.65 -11.68
CA LEU A 455 11.00 10.94 -10.97
C LEU A 455 11.93 10.99 -9.75
N TRP A 456 12.04 9.91 -8.97
CA TRP A 456 12.97 9.83 -7.84
C TRP A 456 14.43 9.83 -8.29
N LEU A 457 14.77 9.11 -9.36
CA LEU A 457 16.10 9.13 -9.96
C LEU A 457 16.44 10.49 -10.57
N HIS A 458 15.47 11.19 -11.18
CA HIS A 458 15.63 12.59 -11.59
C HIS A 458 15.98 13.48 -10.38
N ARG A 459 15.16 13.45 -9.32
CA ARG A 459 15.37 14.25 -8.10
C ARG A 459 16.71 13.92 -7.40
N ALA A 460 17.14 12.66 -7.46
CA ALA A 460 18.41 12.23 -6.87
C ALA A 460 19.64 12.58 -7.74
N THR A 461 19.54 12.58 -9.07
CA THR A 461 20.71 12.70 -9.97
C THR A 461 20.84 14.03 -10.70
N GLY A 462 19.74 14.76 -10.89
CA GLY A 462 19.67 15.90 -11.82
C GLY A 462 19.83 15.52 -13.30
N LYS A 463 19.88 14.22 -13.65
CA LYS A 463 20.03 13.78 -15.05
C LYS A 463 18.70 13.88 -15.79
N THR A 464 18.66 14.72 -16.82
CA THR A 464 17.47 14.98 -17.65
C THR A 464 16.87 13.71 -18.24
N GLN A 465 17.68 12.72 -18.61
CA GLN A 465 17.24 11.41 -19.16
C GLN A 465 16.10 10.72 -18.39
N TYR A 466 15.98 10.95 -17.07
CA TYR A 466 14.90 10.39 -16.26
C TYR A 466 13.61 11.22 -16.35
N LEU A 467 13.71 12.54 -16.46
CA LEU A 467 12.56 13.41 -16.72
C LEU A 467 12.07 13.26 -18.18
N ASP A 468 13.00 13.11 -19.12
CA ASP A 468 12.73 12.69 -20.50
C ASP A 468 11.87 11.42 -20.52
N TYR A 469 12.28 10.38 -19.79
CA TYR A 469 11.52 9.13 -19.67
C TYR A 469 10.09 9.37 -19.14
N VAL A 470 9.93 10.15 -18.06
CA VAL A 470 8.61 10.46 -17.47
C VAL A 470 7.70 11.19 -18.45
N VAL A 471 8.27 12.09 -19.26
CA VAL A 471 7.54 12.84 -20.29
C VAL A 471 7.20 11.98 -21.50
N ASP A 472 8.17 11.21 -22.01
CA ASP A 472 8.01 10.36 -23.20
C ASP A 472 7.10 9.15 -22.95
N LYS A 473 6.97 8.68 -21.68
CA LYS A 473 6.04 7.60 -21.30
C LYS A 473 4.69 8.08 -20.78
N ALA A 474 4.53 9.37 -20.48
CA ALA A 474 3.40 9.94 -19.73
C ALA A 474 2.02 9.41 -20.13
N ASP A 475 1.68 9.45 -21.42
CA ASP A 475 0.38 8.99 -21.93
C ASP A 475 0.27 7.46 -21.93
N CYS A 476 1.21 6.76 -22.56
CA CYS A 476 1.14 5.30 -22.71
C CYS A 476 1.27 4.52 -21.39
N PHE A 477 1.86 5.14 -20.36
CA PHE A 477 1.93 4.63 -18.99
C PHE A 477 0.80 5.17 -18.10
N GLY A 478 -0.05 6.06 -18.61
CA GLY A 478 -1.23 6.56 -17.92
C GLY A 478 -0.98 7.70 -16.92
N GLY A 479 0.25 8.17 -16.77
CA GLY A 479 0.64 9.27 -15.88
C GLY A 479 -0.16 10.56 -16.10
N THR A 480 -0.40 10.92 -17.37
CA THR A 480 -1.27 12.06 -17.75
C THR A 480 -2.68 11.64 -18.17
N GLY A 481 -2.95 10.32 -18.30
CA GLY A 481 -4.25 9.78 -18.66
C GLY A 481 -5.19 9.63 -17.46
N TRP A 482 -4.74 8.94 -16.41
CA TRP A 482 -5.55 8.62 -15.24
C TRP A 482 -5.77 9.83 -14.33
N ALA A 483 -7.04 10.14 -14.10
CA ALA A 483 -7.47 10.99 -12.99
C ALA A 483 -7.84 10.04 -11.84
N ILE A 484 -7.13 10.12 -10.72
CA ILE A 484 -7.21 9.13 -9.64
C ILE A 484 -7.47 9.79 -8.29
N THR A 485 -8.06 9.03 -7.38
CA THR A 485 -8.41 9.43 -6.00
C THR A 485 -7.73 8.53 -4.95
N GLU A 486 -6.75 7.73 -5.36
CA GLU A 486 -6.02 6.75 -4.54
C GLU A 486 -4.49 6.95 -4.63
N PHE A 487 -3.80 6.73 -3.51
CA PHE A 487 -2.33 6.59 -3.42
C PHE A 487 -1.99 5.52 -2.37
N SER A 488 -1.20 4.51 -2.76
CA SER A 488 -0.93 3.32 -1.94
C SER A 488 0.36 2.61 -2.34
N TRP A 489 0.67 1.49 -1.68
CA TRP A 489 1.78 0.61 -2.06
C TRP A 489 1.61 -0.04 -3.44
N ASP A 490 0.39 -0.08 -3.99
CA ASP A 490 0.07 -0.57 -5.35
C ASP A 490 -0.08 0.58 -6.36
N VAL A 491 -0.57 1.75 -5.94
CA VAL A 491 -1.01 2.81 -6.85
C VAL A 491 -0.20 4.10 -6.64
N LYS A 492 0.66 4.44 -7.60
CA LYS A 492 1.67 5.53 -7.47
C LYS A 492 1.32 6.80 -8.24
N TYR A 493 0.30 6.77 -9.11
CA TYR A 493 -0.07 7.89 -9.99
C TYR A 493 -0.21 9.25 -9.30
N ALA A 494 -0.92 9.35 -8.17
CA ALA A 494 -1.08 10.63 -7.47
C ALA A 494 0.25 11.21 -6.98
N GLY A 495 1.14 10.37 -6.45
CA GLY A 495 2.50 10.77 -6.06
C GLY A 495 3.35 11.21 -7.25
N VAL A 496 3.31 10.48 -8.37
CA VAL A 496 3.95 10.83 -9.64
C VAL A 496 3.47 12.21 -10.13
N GLN A 497 2.15 12.41 -10.14
CA GLN A 497 1.50 13.64 -10.61
C GLN A 497 1.88 14.85 -9.73
N ILE A 498 1.90 14.68 -8.40
CA ILE A 498 2.30 15.72 -7.44
C ILE A 498 3.80 16.07 -7.56
N LEU A 499 4.69 15.09 -7.71
CA LEU A 499 6.11 15.33 -7.92
C LEU A 499 6.39 16.02 -9.28
N ALA A 500 5.68 15.63 -10.34
CA ALA A 500 5.77 16.28 -11.65
C ALA A 500 5.22 17.73 -11.62
N ALA A 501 4.12 17.97 -10.90
CA ALA A 501 3.59 19.31 -10.66
C ALA A 501 4.59 20.21 -9.93
N ARG A 502 5.29 19.69 -8.91
CA ARG A 502 6.38 20.40 -8.21
C ARG A 502 7.50 20.85 -9.18
N LEU A 503 7.93 19.98 -10.11
CA LEU A 503 8.95 20.33 -11.12
C LEU A 503 8.50 21.46 -12.06
N LEU A 504 7.21 21.48 -12.42
CA LEU A 504 6.63 22.58 -13.19
C LEU A 504 6.68 23.89 -12.40
N SER A 505 6.14 23.88 -11.17
CA SER A 505 5.98 25.07 -10.33
C SER A 505 7.32 25.69 -9.90
N ARG A 506 8.36 24.87 -9.67
CA ARG A 506 9.71 25.36 -9.32
C ARG A 506 10.59 25.70 -10.53
N GLY A 507 10.11 25.54 -11.77
CA GLY A 507 10.92 25.77 -12.97
C GLY A 507 12.04 24.74 -13.17
N GLU A 508 12.02 23.60 -12.47
CA GLU A 508 13.00 22.51 -12.54
C GLU A 508 12.80 21.64 -13.81
N HIS A 509 12.63 22.27 -14.97
CA HIS A 509 12.28 21.62 -16.24
C HIS A 509 12.72 22.41 -17.50
N GLU A 510 12.99 21.69 -18.59
CA GLU A 510 13.21 22.28 -19.92
C GLU A 510 11.90 22.58 -20.66
N ALA A 511 11.95 23.46 -21.68
CA ALA A 511 10.80 23.84 -22.49
C ALA A 511 10.05 22.64 -23.12
N ARG A 512 10.76 21.57 -23.49
CA ARG A 512 10.19 20.31 -24.01
C ARG A 512 9.28 19.56 -23.03
N HIS A 513 9.48 19.74 -21.72
CA HIS A 513 8.74 19.02 -20.68
C HIS A 513 7.43 19.72 -20.30
N ARG A 514 7.36 21.04 -20.51
CA ARG A 514 6.30 21.91 -19.96
C ARG A 514 4.89 21.41 -20.24
N SER A 515 4.54 21.15 -21.50
CA SER A 515 3.18 20.77 -21.90
C SER A 515 2.71 19.43 -21.31
N THR A 516 3.65 18.51 -21.03
CA THR A 516 3.34 17.23 -20.37
C THR A 516 3.28 17.41 -18.85
N LEU A 517 4.15 18.22 -18.26
CA LEU A 517 4.09 18.57 -16.84
C LEU A 517 2.83 19.37 -16.47
N GLU A 518 2.31 20.20 -17.38
CA GLU A 518 1.01 20.88 -17.23
C GLU A 518 -0.16 19.88 -17.16
N GLN A 519 -0.10 18.80 -17.95
CA GLN A 519 -1.08 17.70 -17.87
C GLN A 519 -0.93 16.90 -16.56
N TYR A 520 0.30 16.63 -16.10
CA TYR A 520 0.53 16.02 -14.79
C TYR A 520 -0.02 16.89 -13.66
N ARG A 521 0.19 18.22 -13.71
CA ARG A 521 -0.40 19.16 -12.74
C ARG A 521 -1.92 19.10 -12.74
N ALA A 522 -2.57 19.06 -13.90
CA ALA A 522 -4.03 18.92 -13.98
C ALA A 522 -4.56 17.63 -13.31
N LYS A 523 -3.76 16.55 -13.28
CA LYS A 523 -4.12 15.33 -12.54
C LYS A 523 -3.81 15.40 -11.04
N ALA A 524 -2.71 16.07 -10.65
CA ALA A 524 -2.42 16.37 -9.25
C ALA A 524 -3.53 17.24 -8.62
N GLU A 525 -3.95 18.30 -9.32
CA GLU A 525 -5.07 19.15 -8.92
C GLU A 525 -6.37 18.35 -8.83
N HIS A 526 -6.63 17.43 -9.76
CA HIS A 526 -7.78 16.51 -9.67
C HIS A 526 -7.74 15.65 -8.40
N TYR A 527 -6.60 15.06 -8.03
CA TYR A 527 -6.48 14.28 -6.79
C TYR A 527 -6.74 15.12 -5.53
N VAL A 528 -6.14 16.33 -5.47
CA VAL A 528 -6.33 17.27 -4.36
C VAL A 528 -7.79 17.72 -4.23
N CYS A 529 -8.42 18.11 -5.34
CA CYS A 529 -9.82 18.48 -5.40
C CYS A 529 -10.75 17.30 -5.09
N GLY A 530 -10.38 16.07 -5.49
CA GLY A 530 -11.13 14.85 -5.19
C GLY A 530 -11.09 14.50 -3.71
N CYS A 531 -9.96 14.74 -3.03
CA CYS A 531 -9.88 14.67 -1.57
C CYS A 531 -10.74 15.76 -0.91
N LEU A 532 -10.77 16.99 -1.44
CA LEU A 532 -11.60 18.08 -0.92
C LEU A 532 -13.11 17.89 -1.20
N GLY A 533 -13.49 17.02 -2.15
CA GLY A 533 -14.89 16.83 -2.57
C GLY A 533 -15.39 17.84 -3.61
N ARG A 534 -14.46 18.51 -4.33
CA ARG A 534 -14.74 19.64 -5.25
C ARG A 534 -14.68 19.29 -6.75
N ASN A 535 -14.56 18.01 -7.12
CA ASN A 535 -14.65 17.58 -8.53
C ASN A 535 -16.11 17.43 -8.98
N ALA A 536 -16.88 18.52 -8.96
CA ALA A 536 -18.31 18.55 -9.30
C ALA A 536 -18.63 18.01 -10.71
N ALA A 537 -17.74 18.22 -11.70
CA ALA A 537 -17.94 17.78 -13.09
C ALA A 537 -17.75 16.27 -13.31
N GLY A 538 -17.14 15.56 -12.34
CA GLY A 538 -16.83 14.13 -12.47
C GLY A 538 -17.83 13.18 -11.79
N GLY A 539 -18.85 13.70 -11.12
CA GLY A 539 -19.81 12.90 -10.35
C GLY A 539 -19.23 12.38 -9.03
N ALA A 540 -19.89 11.37 -8.45
CA ALA A 540 -19.51 10.81 -7.15
C ALA A 540 -18.11 10.18 -7.17
N ASP A 541 -17.80 9.39 -8.20
CA ASP A 541 -16.57 8.60 -8.29
C ASP A 541 -15.29 9.46 -8.50
N ALA A 542 -15.44 10.73 -8.86
CA ALA A 542 -14.35 11.69 -8.97
C ALA A 542 -13.92 12.32 -7.63
N ASN A 543 -14.58 11.94 -6.53
CA ASN A 543 -14.34 12.45 -5.19
C ASN A 543 -14.17 11.26 -4.22
N VAL A 544 -13.40 11.45 -3.14
CA VAL A 544 -13.20 10.42 -2.12
C VAL A 544 -14.44 10.35 -1.20
N GLU A 545 -14.97 9.15 -0.91
CA GLU A 545 -16.07 8.99 0.08
C GLU A 545 -15.59 9.51 1.44
N ARG A 546 -16.51 10.06 2.25
CA ARG A 546 -16.21 10.51 3.61
C ARG A 546 -17.08 9.80 4.62
N SER A 547 -16.48 9.44 5.76
CA SER A 547 -17.26 9.03 6.93
C SER A 547 -18.05 10.23 7.49
N PRO A 548 -19.14 10.00 8.24
CA PRO A 548 -19.81 11.05 9.02
C PRO A 548 -18.87 11.90 9.91
N GLY A 549 -17.78 11.30 10.41
CA GLY A 549 -16.72 11.97 11.15
C GLY A 549 -15.66 12.71 10.31
N GLY A 550 -15.81 12.76 8.98
CA GLY A 550 -14.93 13.52 8.08
C GLY A 550 -13.67 12.80 7.59
N MET A 551 -13.46 11.53 7.95
CA MET A 551 -12.36 10.69 7.47
C MET A 551 -12.53 10.40 5.98
N LEU A 552 -11.45 10.51 5.21
CA LEU A 552 -11.37 10.03 3.83
C LEU A 552 -11.48 8.48 3.82
N TYR A 553 -12.41 7.94 3.03
CA TYR A 553 -12.68 6.52 2.92
C TYR A 553 -12.52 6.07 1.47
N VAL A 554 -11.51 5.24 1.22
CA VAL A 554 -11.18 4.74 -0.13
C VAL A 554 -11.50 3.25 -0.23
N ARG A 555 -11.09 2.43 0.75
CA ARG A 555 -11.34 0.98 0.76
C ARG A 555 -11.67 0.47 2.16
N GLN A 556 -12.27 -0.72 2.23
CA GLN A 556 -12.65 -1.35 3.50
C GLN A 556 -11.47 -1.97 4.27
N TRP A 557 -10.47 -2.52 3.56
CA TRP A 557 -9.29 -3.11 4.18
C TRP A 557 -8.25 -2.04 4.45
N ASN A 558 -7.79 -1.94 5.71
CA ASN A 558 -6.72 -1.03 6.13
C ASN A 558 -6.88 0.40 5.57
N ASN A 559 -8.05 1.03 5.80
CA ASN A 559 -8.37 2.34 5.20
C ASN A 559 -7.38 3.43 5.63
N MET A 560 -6.80 3.32 6.82
CA MET A 560 -5.85 4.32 7.34
C MET A 560 -4.61 4.51 6.48
N GLN A 561 -4.19 3.52 5.66
CA GLN A 561 -3.12 3.75 4.68
C GLN A 561 -3.46 4.91 3.74
N TYR A 562 -4.72 5.01 3.31
CA TYR A 562 -5.19 6.05 2.38
C TYR A 562 -5.36 7.39 3.07
N VAL A 563 -5.84 7.39 4.31
CA VAL A 563 -5.96 8.59 5.15
C VAL A 563 -4.59 9.24 5.37
N THR A 564 -3.58 8.45 5.77
CA THR A 564 -2.25 8.96 6.06
C THR A 564 -1.48 9.33 4.80
N ASN A 565 -1.57 8.53 3.73
CA ASN A 565 -1.02 8.87 2.42
C ASN A 565 -1.61 10.17 1.86
N ALA A 566 -2.94 10.34 1.92
CA ALA A 566 -3.60 11.57 1.47
C ALA A 566 -3.22 12.77 2.33
N ALA A 567 -3.18 12.62 3.67
CA ALA A 567 -2.74 13.68 4.57
C ALA A 567 -1.31 14.16 4.24
N PHE A 568 -0.38 13.25 3.96
CA PHE A 568 0.96 13.60 3.52
C PHE A 568 0.98 14.30 2.14
N LEU A 569 0.29 13.76 1.14
CA LEU A 569 0.26 14.34 -0.20
C LEU A 569 -0.35 15.74 -0.22
N LEU A 570 -1.45 15.95 0.52
CA LEU A 570 -2.09 17.25 0.69
C LEU A 570 -1.16 18.22 1.43
N ALA A 571 -0.51 17.79 2.52
CA ALA A 571 0.45 18.62 3.25
C ALA A 571 1.63 19.08 2.36
N ALA A 572 2.21 18.17 1.58
CA ALA A 572 3.34 18.48 0.69
C ALA A 572 2.91 19.37 -0.49
N TYR A 573 1.75 19.09 -1.09
CA TYR A 573 1.24 19.90 -2.21
C TYR A 573 0.88 21.32 -1.78
N ALA A 574 0.31 21.50 -0.58
CA ALA A 574 0.05 22.83 -0.01
C ALA A 574 1.34 23.65 0.16
N ASP A 575 2.45 23.02 0.53
CA ASP A 575 3.75 23.71 0.62
C ASP A 575 4.29 24.03 -0.78
N TYR A 576 4.19 23.12 -1.75
CA TYR A 576 4.60 23.40 -3.13
C TYR A 576 3.80 24.55 -3.76
N MET A 577 2.51 24.70 -3.42
CA MET A 577 1.70 25.85 -3.80
C MET A 577 2.26 27.15 -3.20
N ARG A 578 2.54 27.15 -1.89
CA ARG A 578 3.09 28.32 -1.18
C ARG A 578 4.48 28.73 -1.72
N ASP A 579 5.38 27.77 -1.86
CA ASP A 579 6.75 27.98 -2.38
C ASP A 579 6.76 28.61 -3.77
N ALA A 580 5.78 28.24 -4.60
CA ALA A 580 5.68 28.71 -5.98
C ALA A 580 4.78 29.95 -6.15
N GLY A 581 4.22 30.50 -5.08
CA GLY A 581 3.26 31.61 -5.15
C GLY A 581 1.95 31.26 -5.86
N VAL A 582 1.56 29.99 -5.90
CA VAL A 582 0.29 29.54 -6.49
C VAL A 582 -0.81 29.68 -5.45
N GLU A 583 -1.67 30.68 -5.63
CA GLU A 583 -2.75 30.97 -4.67
C GLU A 583 -3.82 29.87 -4.63
N THR A 584 -4.24 29.34 -5.79
CA THR A 584 -5.34 28.38 -5.91
C THR A 584 -5.09 27.26 -6.93
N VAL A 585 -5.70 26.09 -6.70
CA VAL A 585 -5.91 25.03 -7.70
C VAL A 585 -7.26 25.17 -8.39
N SER A 586 -7.38 24.66 -9.61
CA SER A 586 -8.64 24.63 -10.39
C SER A 586 -9.28 23.24 -10.33
N CYS A 587 -10.43 23.14 -9.66
CA CYS A 587 -11.16 21.88 -9.54
C CYS A 587 -12.09 21.61 -10.73
N ALA A 588 -12.31 20.33 -11.02
CA ALA A 588 -13.14 19.92 -12.16
C ALA A 588 -14.60 20.31 -11.93
N GLY A 589 -15.06 21.41 -12.54
CA GLY A 589 -16.39 21.99 -12.34
C GLY A 589 -16.41 23.50 -12.11
N GLY A 590 -15.23 24.13 -11.96
CA GLY A 590 -15.11 25.58 -11.81
C GLY A 590 -15.01 26.06 -10.35
N GLU A 591 -15.03 25.14 -9.39
CA GLU A 591 -14.59 25.41 -8.03
C GLU A 591 -13.06 25.57 -7.98
N THR A 592 -12.56 26.25 -6.95
CA THR A 592 -11.13 26.39 -6.67
C THR A 592 -10.85 25.93 -5.24
N ALA A 593 -9.58 25.72 -4.90
CA ALA A 593 -9.15 25.59 -3.50
C ALA A 593 -7.82 26.28 -3.26
N ASP A 594 -7.66 26.94 -2.12
CA ASP A 594 -6.41 27.60 -1.74
C ASP A 594 -5.46 26.68 -0.94
N ALA A 595 -4.18 27.06 -0.83
CA ALA A 595 -3.18 26.26 -0.13
C ALA A 595 -3.48 26.06 1.37
N ARG A 596 -4.22 26.98 2.02
CA ARG A 596 -4.64 26.87 3.42
C ARG A 596 -5.76 25.84 3.57
N GLU A 597 -6.72 25.81 2.65
CA GLU A 597 -7.78 24.79 2.63
C GLU A 597 -7.20 23.37 2.44
N VAL A 598 -6.23 23.22 1.53
CA VAL A 598 -5.51 21.95 1.31
C VAL A 598 -4.76 21.52 2.58
N ALA A 599 -4.01 22.44 3.20
CA ALA A 599 -3.30 22.17 4.46
C ALA A 599 -4.25 21.88 5.65
N ALA A 600 -5.40 22.55 5.71
CA ALA A 600 -6.41 22.33 6.74
C ALA A 600 -7.04 20.93 6.62
N LEU A 601 -7.31 20.45 5.40
CA LEU A 601 -7.74 19.06 5.21
C LEU A 601 -6.66 18.06 5.63
N ALA A 602 -5.39 18.32 5.31
CA ALA A 602 -4.28 17.48 5.74
C ALA A 602 -4.22 17.38 7.28
N ARG A 603 -4.25 18.51 7.99
CA ARG A 603 -4.30 18.55 9.46
C ARG A 603 -5.53 17.80 10.00
N ALA A 604 -6.72 18.03 9.43
CA ALA A 604 -7.95 17.37 9.87
C ALA A 604 -7.91 15.83 9.76
N GLN A 605 -7.24 15.28 8.74
CA GLN A 605 -7.05 13.82 8.64
C GLN A 605 -6.06 13.30 9.69
N VAL A 606 -4.99 14.03 10.00
CA VAL A 606 -4.07 13.67 11.09
C VAL A 606 -4.76 13.75 12.46
N ASP A 607 -5.51 14.81 12.71
CA ASP A 607 -6.26 14.98 13.96
C ASP A 607 -7.32 13.87 14.12
N TYR A 608 -7.96 13.43 13.02
CA TYR A 608 -8.83 12.26 13.03
C TYR A 608 -8.08 10.98 13.47
N VAL A 609 -6.87 10.73 12.93
CA VAL A 609 -5.99 9.62 13.38
C VAL A 609 -5.63 9.75 14.86
N LEU A 610 -5.35 10.97 15.33
CA LEU A 610 -4.93 11.23 16.71
C LEU A 610 -6.07 11.28 17.73
N GLY A 611 -7.34 11.27 17.30
CA GLY A 611 -8.51 11.06 18.17
C GLY A 611 -9.64 12.08 18.03
N THR A 612 -9.50 13.08 17.16
CA THR A 612 -10.56 14.03 16.78
C THR A 612 -11.52 13.36 15.79
N ASN A 613 -12.25 12.36 16.30
CA ASN A 613 -13.21 11.55 15.56
C ASN A 613 -14.42 11.21 16.45
N PRO A 614 -15.56 10.74 15.89
CA PRO A 614 -16.78 10.49 16.65
C PRO A 614 -16.65 9.47 17.81
N ARG A 615 -15.57 8.70 17.87
CA ARG A 615 -15.31 7.74 18.96
C ARG A 615 -14.41 8.30 20.07
N GLY A 616 -13.66 9.38 19.81
CA GLY A 616 -12.62 9.88 20.71
C GLY A 616 -11.52 8.85 20.96
N ILE A 617 -11.13 8.08 19.93
CA ILE A 617 -10.11 7.03 19.98
C ILE A 617 -8.98 7.42 19.03
N SER A 618 -7.73 7.48 19.51
CA SER A 618 -6.58 7.56 18.61
C SER A 618 -6.37 6.20 17.93
N TYR A 619 -6.17 6.22 16.61
CA TYR A 619 -5.76 5.06 15.83
C TYR A 619 -4.24 4.88 15.77
N LEU A 620 -3.48 5.81 16.38
CA LEU A 620 -2.06 5.66 16.70
C LEU A 620 -1.91 4.97 18.07
N VAL A 621 -1.46 3.72 18.08
CA VAL A 621 -1.39 2.90 19.29
C VAL A 621 -0.41 3.49 20.31
N GLY A 622 -0.85 3.61 21.56
CA GLY A 622 -0.07 4.23 22.64
C GLY A 622 -0.12 5.76 22.68
N TYR A 623 -0.88 6.41 21.80
CA TYR A 623 -1.10 7.87 21.83
C TYR A 623 -2.46 8.24 22.44
N GLY A 624 -2.48 9.33 23.22
CA GLY A 624 -3.66 9.82 23.91
C GLY A 624 -4.22 8.87 24.98
N ALA A 625 -5.38 9.23 25.54
CA ALA A 625 -6.01 8.48 26.64
C ALA A 625 -6.79 7.22 26.21
N LYS A 626 -7.08 7.06 24.91
CA LYS A 626 -7.86 5.95 24.34
C LYS A 626 -7.29 5.55 22.99
N TYR A 627 -6.82 4.31 22.87
CA TYR A 627 -6.27 3.73 21.65
C TYR A 627 -6.59 2.21 21.59
N PRO A 628 -6.46 1.54 20.42
CA PRO A 628 -6.63 0.09 20.29
C PRO A 628 -5.65 -0.69 21.15
N ASN A 629 -6.16 -1.63 21.94
CA ASN A 629 -5.38 -2.48 22.83
C ASN A 629 -5.28 -3.93 22.35
N ARG A 630 -6.04 -4.32 21.31
CA ARG A 630 -6.15 -5.70 20.81
C ARG A 630 -5.84 -5.75 19.31
N VAL A 631 -4.75 -5.08 18.92
CA VAL A 631 -4.14 -5.04 17.58
C VAL A 631 -3.92 -6.46 17.05
N HIS A 632 -4.26 -6.72 15.78
CA HIS A 632 -3.90 -7.94 15.06
C HIS A 632 -2.38 -7.93 14.81
N HIS A 633 -1.62 -8.46 15.76
CA HIS A 633 -0.17 -8.53 15.65
C HIS A 633 0.38 -9.63 16.55
N ARG A 634 1.08 -10.59 15.95
CA ARG A 634 1.66 -11.76 16.61
C ARG A 634 2.55 -11.39 17.80
N ALA A 635 3.70 -10.76 17.55
CA ALA A 635 4.66 -10.37 18.59
C ALA A 635 4.06 -9.45 19.69
N ALA A 636 3.12 -8.57 19.36
CA ALA A 636 2.45 -7.73 20.35
C ALA A 636 1.51 -8.53 21.27
N SER A 637 0.79 -9.51 20.69
CA SER A 637 -0.25 -10.29 21.37
C SER A 637 0.26 -11.42 22.28
N ILE A 638 1.55 -11.77 22.20
CA ILE A 638 2.16 -12.91 22.89
C ILE A 638 3.20 -12.42 23.92
N VAL A 639 3.41 -13.18 24.99
CA VAL A 639 4.38 -12.84 26.05
C VAL A 639 5.81 -12.72 25.49
N PRO A 640 6.58 -11.66 25.79
CA PRO A 640 7.91 -11.44 25.20
C PRO A 640 8.85 -12.63 25.32
N TYR A 641 9.66 -12.89 24.29
CA TYR A 641 10.71 -13.91 24.33
C TYR A 641 11.74 -13.64 25.43
N LYS A 642 11.91 -12.38 25.87
CA LYS A 642 12.77 -12.04 27.02
C LYS A 642 12.14 -12.35 28.38
N HIS A 643 10.82 -12.46 28.46
CA HIS A 643 10.10 -12.79 29.70
C HIS A 643 9.82 -14.29 29.83
N SER A 644 9.53 -14.99 28.74
CA SER A 644 9.48 -16.45 28.70
C SER A 644 10.25 -16.98 27.50
N LYS A 645 11.26 -17.82 27.79
CA LYS A 645 12.05 -18.57 26.80
C LYS A 645 11.41 -19.92 26.41
N GLU A 646 10.24 -20.24 26.96
CA GLU A 646 9.44 -21.38 26.53
C GLU A 646 9.05 -21.20 25.06
N PHE A 647 9.30 -22.23 24.23
CA PHE A 647 8.96 -22.22 22.80
C PHE A 647 7.44 -22.24 22.59
N ILE A 648 6.92 -21.33 21.77
CA ILE A 648 5.49 -21.27 21.44
C ILE A 648 5.28 -21.85 20.04
N GLY A 649 4.58 -22.98 19.96
CA GLY A 649 4.32 -23.69 18.71
C GLY A 649 3.29 -23.01 17.79
N CYS A 650 3.36 -23.34 16.50
CA CYS A 650 2.52 -22.79 15.41
C CYS A 650 1.06 -22.51 15.79
N THR A 651 0.32 -23.54 16.19
CA THR A 651 -1.11 -23.45 16.52
C THR A 651 -1.35 -23.06 17.98
N GLN A 652 -0.41 -23.34 18.88
CA GLN A 652 -0.49 -23.04 20.32
C GLN A 652 -0.72 -21.53 20.55
N GLY A 653 -0.14 -20.69 19.68
CA GLY A 653 -0.41 -19.26 19.63
C GLY A 653 -1.90 -18.89 19.47
N PHE A 654 -2.63 -19.64 18.64
CA PHE A 654 -4.06 -19.42 18.42
C PHE A 654 -4.88 -19.81 19.65
N ASP A 655 -4.65 -21.02 20.16
CA ASP A 655 -5.37 -21.60 21.29
C ASP A 655 -5.26 -20.73 22.55
N HIS A 656 -4.05 -20.23 22.81
CA HIS A 656 -3.72 -19.60 24.07
C HIS A 656 -3.61 -18.07 24.02
N TRP A 657 -3.34 -17.41 22.87
CA TRP A 657 -3.13 -15.95 22.81
C TRP A 657 -4.06 -15.23 21.82
N PHE A 658 -4.23 -15.72 20.59
CA PHE A 658 -5.02 -15.03 19.56
C PHE A 658 -6.45 -14.72 19.98
N GLY A 659 -7.15 -15.68 20.59
CA GLY A 659 -8.53 -15.53 21.06
C GLY A 659 -8.71 -14.68 22.34
N ARG A 660 -7.62 -14.24 23.00
CA ARG A 660 -7.74 -13.55 24.30
C ARG A 660 -8.54 -12.25 24.20
N ARG A 661 -9.47 -12.08 25.15
CA ARG A 661 -10.25 -10.83 25.32
C ARG A 661 -9.50 -9.73 26.06
N SER A 662 -8.41 -10.06 26.75
CA SER A 662 -7.48 -9.08 27.30
C SER A 662 -6.78 -8.29 26.19
N SER A 663 -6.23 -7.13 26.58
CA SER A 663 -5.23 -6.39 25.82
C SER A 663 -4.06 -7.29 25.40
N ASN A 664 -3.37 -6.88 24.34
CA ASN A 664 -2.05 -7.39 24.00
C ASN A 664 -1.08 -7.15 25.17
N PRO A 665 -0.26 -8.14 25.58
CA PRO A 665 0.72 -7.97 26.67
C PRO A 665 1.78 -6.91 26.34
N ASN A 666 2.07 -6.70 25.05
CA ASN A 666 3.00 -5.67 24.60
C ASN A 666 2.21 -4.59 23.83
N VAL A 667 2.33 -3.34 24.26
CA VAL A 667 1.74 -2.21 23.53
C VAL A 667 2.60 -1.95 22.29
N LEU A 668 1.99 -2.03 21.12
CA LEU A 668 2.63 -1.78 19.82
C LEU A 668 2.70 -0.26 19.57
N VAL A 669 3.47 0.44 20.39
CA VAL A 669 3.56 1.90 20.41
C VAL A 669 3.95 2.44 19.02
N GLY A 670 3.21 3.44 18.54
CA GLY A 670 3.46 4.10 17.26
C GLY A 670 2.76 3.49 16.05
N ALA A 671 2.12 2.33 16.19
CA ALA A 671 1.45 1.70 15.07
C ALA A 671 0.14 2.41 14.72
N ILE A 672 -0.04 2.78 13.46
CA ILE A 672 -1.34 3.22 12.92
C ILE A 672 -2.11 2.00 12.41
N VAL A 673 -3.19 1.64 13.10
CA VAL A 673 -4.05 0.50 12.71
C VAL A 673 -4.96 0.84 11.53
N GLY A 674 -5.56 -0.16 10.88
CA GLY A 674 -6.45 0.00 9.72
C GLY A 674 -7.67 0.92 9.89
N GLY A 675 -8.10 1.15 11.13
CA GLY A 675 -9.06 2.20 11.48
C GLY A 675 -10.54 1.79 11.39
N PRO A 676 -11.47 2.75 11.47
CA PRO A 676 -12.91 2.48 11.49
C PRO A 676 -13.45 2.16 10.08
N ASP A 677 -14.68 1.66 10.04
CA ASP A 677 -15.43 1.58 8.77
C ASP A 677 -15.95 2.95 8.31
N ARG A 678 -16.56 3.00 7.12
CA ARG A 678 -17.16 4.22 6.54
C ARG A 678 -18.25 4.92 7.37
N ARG A 679 -18.61 4.38 8.53
CA ARG A 679 -19.59 4.95 9.47
C ARG A 679 -18.96 5.27 10.83
N ASP A 680 -17.64 5.44 10.85
CA ASP A 680 -16.84 5.70 12.06
C ASP A 680 -16.96 4.59 13.13
N ARG A 681 -17.32 3.36 12.74
CA ARG A 681 -17.46 2.23 13.67
C ARG A 681 -16.15 1.46 13.73
N PHE A 682 -15.59 1.36 14.94
CA PHE A 682 -14.38 0.61 15.22
C PHE A 682 -14.63 -0.47 16.28
N ARG A 683 -14.14 -1.68 16.04
CA ARG A 683 -14.17 -2.79 16.99
C ARG A 683 -12.75 -3.27 17.29
N ASP A 684 -12.25 -2.94 18.47
CA ASP A 684 -10.95 -3.37 19.02
C ASP A 684 -10.97 -4.88 19.31
N ASN A 685 -10.72 -5.67 18.28
CA ASN A 685 -10.68 -7.13 18.33
C ASN A 685 -9.56 -7.67 17.43
N ARG A 686 -8.76 -8.57 17.98
CA ARG A 686 -7.61 -9.16 17.28
C ARG A 686 -8.00 -9.93 16.02
N GLU A 687 -9.19 -10.52 15.99
CA GLU A 687 -9.73 -11.20 14.79
C GLU A 687 -10.15 -10.22 13.67
N ASN A 688 -10.29 -8.93 13.97
CA ASN A 688 -10.79 -7.90 13.05
C ASN A 688 -9.64 -7.21 12.31
N TYR A 689 -8.79 -7.99 11.63
CA TYR A 689 -7.60 -7.50 10.92
C TYR A 689 -7.93 -6.31 10.00
N MET A 690 -9.07 -6.32 9.31
CA MET A 690 -9.59 -5.19 8.50
C MET A 690 -9.43 -3.80 9.16
N GLN A 691 -9.59 -3.73 10.48
CA GLN A 691 -9.51 -2.52 11.30
C GLN A 691 -8.32 -2.49 12.26
N THR A 692 -7.86 -3.66 12.73
CA THR A 692 -6.86 -3.78 13.80
C THR A 692 -5.50 -4.28 13.35
N GLU A 693 -5.31 -4.60 12.06
CA GLU A 693 -3.98 -4.73 11.46
C GLU A 693 -3.27 -3.39 11.52
N ALA A 694 -1.95 -3.40 11.72
CA ALA A 694 -1.10 -2.26 11.44
C ALA A 694 -0.03 -2.68 10.43
N CYS A 695 0.19 -1.86 9.41
CA CYS A 695 1.21 -2.08 8.39
C CYS A 695 2.22 -0.92 8.43
N THR A 696 3.48 -1.22 8.12
CA THR A 696 4.58 -0.24 8.13
C THR A 696 4.28 1.03 7.32
N TYR A 697 3.71 0.88 6.12
CA TYR A 697 3.34 1.98 5.22
C TYR A 697 2.20 2.87 5.73
N ASN A 698 1.38 2.43 6.70
CA ASN A 698 0.38 3.31 7.33
C ASN A 698 1.06 4.46 8.07
N THR A 699 2.21 4.17 8.68
CA THR A 699 2.90 5.06 9.63
C THR A 699 4.01 5.87 8.96
N ALA A 700 4.63 5.33 7.92
CA ALA A 700 5.72 5.95 7.15
C ALA A 700 5.47 7.42 6.73
N PRO A 701 4.34 7.79 6.10
CA PRO A 701 4.06 9.18 5.71
C PRO A 701 3.85 10.12 6.91
N MET A 702 3.48 9.60 8.09
CA MET A 702 3.12 10.43 9.24
C MET A 702 4.31 10.92 10.04
N VAL A 703 5.48 10.29 9.94
CA VAL A 703 6.70 10.77 10.63
C VAL A 703 6.99 12.22 10.25
N GLY A 704 7.00 12.56 8.95
CA GLY A 704 7.21 13.94 8.51
C GLY A 704 6.05 14.88 8.84
N VAL A 705 4.80 14.43 8.67
CA VAL A 705 3.62 15.30 8.90
C VAL A 705 3.43 15.62 10.39
N PHE A 706 3.71 14.70 11.30
CA PHE A 706 3.71 14.99 12.74
C PHE A 706 4.76 16.06 13.09
N ALA A 707 5.96 16.00 12.49
CA ALA A 707 6.98 17.02 12.70
C ALA A 707 6.54 18.40 12.18
N LYS A 708 6.03 18.47 10.94
CA LYS A 708 5.45 19.69 10.35
C LYS A 708 4.38 20.30 11.26
N LEU A 709 3.39 19.50 11.68
CA LEU A 709 2.29 19.97 12.52
C LEU A 709 2.76 20.36 13.92
N ASN A 710 3.84 19.74 14.44
CA ASN A 710 4.48 20.20 15.67
C ASN A 710 5.09 21.60 15.51
N ARG A 711 5.82 21.87 14.40
CA ARG A 711 6.34 23.22 14.12
C ARG A 711 5.20 24.23 14.02
N MET A 712 4.20 23.95 13.19
CA MET A 712 3.03 24.84 13.03
C MET A 712 2.32 25.11 14.36
N ALA A 713 2.11 24.09 15.20
CA ALA A 713 1.48 24.26 16.50
C ALA A 713 2.34 25.06 17.50
N ARG A 714 3.67 25.08 17.34
CA ARG A 714 4.56 25.97 18.10
C ARG A 714 4.47 27.40 17.61
N GLU A 715 4.55 27.62 16.29
CA GLU A 715 4.39 28.94 15.66
C GLU A 715 3.04 29.58 16.02
N GLU A 716 1.97 28.80 16.06
CA GLU A 716 0.62 29.22 16.46
C GLU A 716 0.60 29.69 17.93
N ARG A 717 1.21 28.95 18.86
CA ARG A 717 1.31 29.35 20.29
C ARG A 717 2.19 30.58 20.49
N GLU A 718 3.34 30.65 19.82
CA GLU A 718 4.26 31.80 19.89
C GLU A 718 3.57 33.09 19.39
N GLN A 719 2.71 32.99 18.37
CA GLN A 719 1.89 34.12 17.91
C GLN A 719 0.79 34.52 18.90
N GLU A 720 0.14 33.54 19.56
CA GLU A 720 -0.86 33.82 20.60
C GLU A 720 -0.25 34.51 21.83
N GLU A 721 0.94 34.06 22.28
CA GLU A 721 1.68 34.67 23.39
C GLU A 721 2.11 36.12 23.07
N VAL A 722 2.58 36.39 21.84
CA VAL A 722 2.92 37.75 21.39
C VAL A 722 1.68 38.65 21.22
N ALA A 723 0.52 38.08 20.87
CA ALA A 723 -0.73 38.82 20.73
C ALA A 723 -1.44 39.12 22.07
N ALA A 724 -1.15 38.34 23.12
CA ALA A 724 -1.75 38.51 24.46
C ALA A 724 -1.58 39.92 25.08
N PRO A 725 -0.36 40.51 25.16
CA PRO A 725 -0.20 41.85 25.75
C PRO A 725 -0.95 42.95 24.98
N ALA A 726 -1.12 42.82 23.67
CA ALA A 726 -1.87 43.78 22.84
C ALA A 726 -3.39 43.77 23.10
N ARG A 727 -3.96 42.69 23.67
CA ARG A 727 -5.37 42.64 24.06
C ARG A 727 -5.63 43.29 25.43
N SER A 728 -4.65 43.28 26.34
CA SER A 728 -4.79 43.87 27.68
C SER A 728 -4.72 45.41 27.68
N THR A 729 -3.98 46.00 26.74
CA THR A 729 -3.90 47.47 26.60
C THR A 729 -5.15 48.06 25.96
N ALA A 730 -5.78 47.34 25.02
CA ALA A 730 -7.04 47.76 24.40
C ALA A 730 -8.26 47.73 25.36
N THR A 731 -8.17 47.01 26.49
CA THR A 731 -9.24 46.98 27.50
C THR A 731 -9.12 48.10 28.54
N LEU A 732 -7.95 48.73 28.69
CA LEU A 732 -7.74 49.82 29.64
C LEU A 732 -8.11 51.20 29.08
N THR A 733 -8.21 51.37 27.76
CA THR A 733 -8.58 52.66 27.13
C THR A 733 -10.09 52.86 26.95
N ALA A 734 -10.92 51.91 27.41
CA ALA A 734 -12.39 51.95 27.28
C ALA A 734 -13.11 52.20 28.62
N ALA A 735 -12.36 52.47 29.70
CA ALA A 735 -12.89 52.70 31.05
C ALA A 735 -12.85 54.18 31.51
N ASP A 736 -12.20 55.08 30.75
CA ASP A 736 -12.05 56.51 31.05
C ASP A 736 -12.40 57.39 29.83
N VAL A 737 -13.67 57.36 29.40
CA VAL A 737 -14.35 58.42 28.59
C VAL A 737 -15.82 58.53 29.00
#